data_AF-A0A5C4X229-F1
#
_entry.id   AF-A0A5C4X229-F1
#
_cell.length_a   1.000
_cell.length_b   1.000
_cell.length_c   1.000
_cell.angle_alpha   90.00
_cell.angle_beta   90.00
_cell.angle_gamma   90.00
#
_symmetry.space_group_name_H-M   'P 1'
#
loop_
_entity.id
_entity.type
_entity.pdbx_description
1 polymer ?
#
loop_
_entity_poly.entity_id
_entity_poly.type
_entity_poly.pdbx_seq_one_letter_code
_entity_poly.pdbx_strand_id
1 'polypeptide(L)'
;MRQVIRRKEVGELRSLLSRHRAAALTGGFGSGRRSILSALESEWDGTVIRVASSPLDEDTPWSGIGGLLAAVSASVNGPSDPAELADDEIVPNMMTALRSIPGDEDTLILVPNADEMDMDSQRVLGQALRRLKSGRLHIVITVRSIDDDGPFASVPEIELADLSIAELIELARDLALARFGHTRIAEEAAQVAAHAASGRPLAVSHILEEMAPSEMRGEIALSIPVRVGPASRPMIADYVEGLTPNAEALLRCLSLSPLTPLRPLARRLPGFWEAVDELESRGTIERRGAFLRIPHGFVRAMVQQSMGASERRRTHLILAEDCADTWPQVEAWHVSFIDPGEETAQQLAAHALGLVRRGLTAGGAEFAERAIRVCNDLEELRGQLVEIAETLSDHGQFAFSRRYVKIASRSNRAAVVIRARTLEVRNVFLETQTLPSSLFTSWSRYESEQAPAEVARLQLTLALCHCERGEFVRAQELLALAEAADEHFRDSEIQLVQAVRILLDSNCGKDGSALAGFASLQEHQDAIRPSFGLAVAQGLVLTEHYEAASAVLDHIGETCAATRVWKRQVDCVRADLEMRLGRVSQAVEVIDRLIAESEADKRRGLVAVRQDRILLLHAWKLLLTGRAGEAGLVEEQAAVRASATNNHRLLAELNAAQGRYLLRTDCPAEALGHLRRCEQLSADETNPNVRRFEGDLIEALVGIGRREHATLLLQKLRDHAKACPSRWTDLSVSRSEALLAAGETATDLFGRVLRQSSTSEFVFEKAVTHAAFASRLTDNGSNLRAREQRLAAAALFREVGAGRLADHLRTGQIVEEPKAPTMPELPRLGELSDEELKVVELVRAGLKNREISERIFVSLRTVELRLTAVYRKLDVGSRTELVSRLAGNPRLAAV
;
A
#
# COMPACT_ATOMS: atom_id res chain seq x y z
N MET A 1 23.82 -12.67 4.47
CA MET A 1 22.57 -11.92 4.25
C MET A 1 22.30 -11.94 2.76
N ARG A 2 21.14 -12.42 2.29
CA ARG A 2 20.82 -12.28 0.86
C ARG A 2 20.73 -10.79 0.50
N GLN A 3 21.29 -10.47 -0.66
CA GLN A 3 21.61 -9.14 -1.19
C GLN A 3 20.40 -8.23 -1.50
N VAL A 4 19.16 -8.62 -1.18
CA VAL A 4 17.98 -8.02 -1.83
C VAL A 4 17.74 -6.56 -1.42
N ILE A 5 17.95 -6.21 -0.15
CA ILE A 5 17.49 -4.91 0.39
C ILE A 5 18.50 -3.77 0.19
N ARG A 6 19.79 -4.06 0.01
CA ARG A 6 20.86 -3.04 -0.17
C ARG A 6 21.59 -3.15 -1.51
N ARG A 7 20.94 -3.73 -2.52
CA ARG A 7 21.52 -3.91 -3.86
C ARG A 7 21.84 -2.59 -4.56
N LYS A 8 21.01 -1.58 -4.29
CA LYS A 8 21.20 -0.22 -4.82
C LYS A 8 22.51 0.37 -4.31
N GLU A 9 22.73 0.32 -3.01
CA GLU A 9 23.92 0.86 -2.35
C GLU A 9 25.20 0.09 -2.74
N VAL A 10 25.11 -1.23 -2.93
CA VAL A 10 26.22 -2.01 -3.51
C VAL A 10 26.54 -1.54 -4.93
N GLY A 11 25.52 -1.31 -5.77
CA GLY A 11 25.68 -0.79 -7.12
C GLY A 11 26.24 0.64 -7.16
N GLU A 12 25.77 1.51 -6.26
CA GLU A 12 26.29 2.87 -6.09
C GLU A 12 27.75 2.84 -5.65
N LEU A 13 28.12 1.97 -4.70
CA LEU A 13 29.50 1.79 -4.24
C LEU A 13 30.40 1.33 -5.38
N ARG A 14 29.95 0.40 -6.22
CA ARG A 14 30.69 -0.02 -7.43
C ARG A 14 30.83 1.13 -8.42
N SER A 15 29.75 1.87 -8.69
CA SER A 15 29.81 3.04 -9.57
C SER A 15 30.75 4.11 -9.00
N LEU A 16 30.81 4.27 -7.68
CA LEU A 16 31.72 5.21 -7.03
C LEU A 16 33.17 4.74 -7.16
N LEU A 17 33.45 3.46 -6.94
CA LEU A 17 34.77 2.83 -7.12
C LEU A 17 35.26 2.80 -8.58
N SER A 18 34.35 2.86 -9.55
CA SER A 18 34.75 3.04 -10.96
C SER A 18 35.26 4.46 -11.25
N ARG A 19 34.76 5.46 -10.52
CA ARG A 19 35.09 6.89 -10.67
C ARG A 19 36.24 7.32 -9.75
N HIS A 20 36.35 6.68 -8.59
CA HIS A 20 37.30 6.99 -7.52
C HIS A 20 38.00 5.71 -7.05
N ARG A 21 39.25 5.81 -6.57
CA ARG A 21 39.99 4.66 -6.03
C ARG A 21 39.81 4.46 -4.53
N ALA A 22 39.15 5.41 -3.87
CA ALA A 22 38.77 5.32 -2.48
C ALA A 22 37.29 5.66 -2.33
N ALA A 23 36.60 4.94 -1.47
CA ALA A 23 35.23 5.26 -1.08
C ALA A 23 35.04 5.00 0.42
N ALA A 24 34.16 5.78 1.04
CA ALA A 24 33.73 5.57 2.42
C ALA A 24 32.28 5.10 2.45
N LEU A 25 31.99 4.16 3.35
CA LEU A 25 30.63 3.73 3.65
C LEU A 25 30.29 4.18 5.07
N THR A 26 29.41 5.17 5.17
CA THR A 26 29.02 5.81 6.43
C THR A 26 27.68 5.30 6.93
N GLY A 27 27.45 5.37 8.24
CA GLY A 27 26.19 4.95 8.86
C GLY A 27 26.36 4.42 10.28
N GLY A 28 25.34 4.63 11.11
CA GLY A 28 25.33 4.23 12.53
C GLY A 28 25.50 2.73 12.77
N PHE A 29 25.66 2.34 14.04
CA PHE A 29 25.80 0.93 14.42
C PHE A 29 24.58 0.10 13.96
N GLY A 30 24.83 -1.01 13.29
CA GLY A 30 23.78 -1.91 12.80
C GLY A 30 23.10 -1.50 11.48
N SER A 31 23.56 -0.44 10.81
CA SER A 31 23.08 0.05 9.50
C SER A 31 23.27 -0.93 8.32
N GLY A 32 24.16 -1.92 8.48
CA GLY A 32 24.44 -2.94 7.45
C GLY A 32 25.78 -2.78 6.73
N ARG A 33 26.68 -1.89 7.19
CA ARG A 33 28.02 -1.66 6.60
C ARG A 33 28.78 -2.94 6.27
N ARG A 34 28.93 -3.85 7.25
CA ARG A 34 29.60 -5.15 7.09
C ARG A 34 28.95 -6.05 6.03
N SER A 35 27.63 -5.99 5.91
CA SER A 35 26.88 -6.79 4.93
C SER A 35 27.11 -6.29 3.50
N ILE A 36 27.22 -4.98 3.31
CA ILE A 36 27.58 -4.36 2.02
C ILE A 36 29.03 -4.69 1.66
N LEU A 37 29.97 -4.59 2.60
CA LEU A 37 31.36 -5.00 2.35
C LEU A 37 31.45 -6.47 1.92
N SER A 38 30.75 -7.37 2.61
CA SER A 38 30.71 -8.79 2.26
C SER A 38 30.07 -9.05 0.90
N ALA A 39 29.07 -8.26 0.51
CA ALA A 39 28.44 -8.37 -0.81
C ALA A 39 29.38 -7.87 -1.92
N LEU A 40 30.03 -6.73 -1.70
CA LEU A 40 31.02 -6.17 -2.62
C LEU A 40 32.17 -7.17 -2.85
N GLU A 41 32.69 -7.78 -1.79
CA GLU A 41 33.73 -8.80 -1.88
C GLU A 41 33.29 -10.03 -2.67
N SER A 42 32.07 -10.52 -2.46
CA SER A 42 31.56 -11.69 -3.19
C SER A 42 31.33 -11.44 -4.69
N GLU A 43 31.19 -10.17 -5.09
CA GLU A 43 30.95 -9.74 -6.46
C GLU A 43 32.18 -9.11 -7.13
N TRP A 44 33.33 -9.08 -6.44
CA TRP A 44 34.56 -8.49 -6.95
C TRP A 44 35.33 -9.51 -7.80
N ASP A 45 35.68 -9.14 -9.03
CA ASP A 45 36.32 -10.03 -10.01
C ASP A 45 37.85 -10.16 -9.83
N GLY A 46 38.41 -9.66 -8.71
CA GLY A 46 39.86 -9.64 -8.45
C GLY A 46 40.23 -9.94 -6.99
N THR A 47 41.43 -9.54 -6.57
CA THR A 47 41.94 -9.84 -5.22
C THR A 47 41.28 -8.97 -4.15
N VAL A 48 40.85 -9.57 -3.03
CA VAL A 48 40.29 -8.84 -1.89
C VAL A 48 41.14 -9.03 -0.64
N ILE A 49 41.54 -7.93 0.00
CA ILE A 49 42.32 -7.90 1.24
C ILE A 49 41.47 -7.29 2.35
N ARG A 50 41.34 -7.97 3.48
CA ARG A 50 40.61 -7.48 4.66
C ARG A 50 41.58 -7.02 5.75
N VAL A 51 41.41 -5.78 6.19
CA VAL A 51 42.09 -5.27 7.37
C VAL A 51 41.30 -5.66 8.61
N ALA A 52 41.97 -6.21 9.61
CA ALA A 52 41.35 -6.43 10.91
C ALA A 52 41.26 -5.09 11.65
N SER A 53 40.14 -4.83 12.32
CA SER A 53 39.99 -3.70 13.24
C SER A 53 39.45 -4.19 14.58
N SER A 54 39.98 -3.62 15.66
CA SER A 54 39.57 -3.87 17.03
C SER A 54 39.29 -2.53 17.72
N PRO A 55 38.22 -2.40 18.52
CA PRO A 55 38.00 -1.19 19.32
C PRO A 55 39.11 -0.90 20.34
N LEU A 56 39.94 -1.91 20.67
CA LEU A 56 41.10 -1.75 21.54
C LEU A 56 42.27 -0.99 20.85
N ASP A 57 42.17 -0.79 19.54
CA ASP A 57 43.19 -0.12 18.73
C ASP A 57 43.08 1.41 18.84
N GLU A 58 41.95 1.95 19.30
CA GLU A 58 41.69 3.41 19.42
C GLU A 58 42.72 4.13 20.30
N ASP A 59 43.11 3.51 21.42
CA ASP A 59 44.06 4.06 22.39
C ASP A 59 45.52 3.65 22.10
N THR A 60 45.76 2.84 21.06
CA THR A 60 47.09 2.32 20.73
C THR A 60 47.65 3.08 19.51
N PRO A 61 48.65 3.95 19.69
CA PRO A 61 49.21 4.73 18.58
C PRO A 61 49.65 3.85 17.42
N TRP A 62 49.33 4.25 16.19
CA TRP A 62 49.72 3.60 14.93
C TRP A 62 49.19 2.17 14.70
N SER A 63 48.35 1.66 15.58
CA SER A 63 47.82 0.30 15.51
C SER A 63 47.02 0.05 14.23
N GLY A 64 46.24 1.04 13.79
CA GLY A 64 45.43 0.95 12.56
C GLY A 64 46.27 0.83 11.29
N ILE A 65 47.33 1.64 11.17
CA ILE A 65 48.27 1.57 10.03
C ILE A 65 49.12 0.29 10.08
N GLY A 66 49.58 -0.11 11.27
CA GLY A 66 50.28 -1.38 11.46
C GLY A 66 49.44 -2.57 11.00
N GLY A 67 48.16 -2.61 11.37
CA GLY A 67 47.22 -3.64 10.94
C GLY A 67 46.97 -3.65 9.43
N LEU A 68 46.85 -2.47 8.80
CA LEU A 68 46.72 -2.33 7.34
C LEU A 68 47.95 -2.88 6.60
N LEU A 69 49.15 -2.48 7.03
CA LEU A 69 50.41 -2.92 6.40
C LEU A 69 50.62 -4.43 6.56
N ALA A 70 50.29 -4.98 7.73
CA ALA A 70 50.33 -6.41 7.97
C ALA A 70 49.36 -7.20 7.06
N ALA A 71 48.12 -6.71 6.89
CA ALA A 71 47.11 -7.36 6.05
C ALA A 71 47.52 -7.44 4.57
N VAL A 72 48.24 -6.43 4.08
CA VAL A 72 48.66 -6.33 2.68
C VAL A 72 49.89 -7.22 2.38
N SER A 73 50.47 -7.89 3.38
CA SER A 73 51.67 -8.74 3.23
C SER A 73 52.81 -8.02 2.50
N ALA A 74 52.88 -6.69 2.61
CA ALA A 74 53.95 -5.94 2.01
C ALA A 74 55.22 -6.23 2.79
N SER A 75 56.18 -6.93 2.16
CA SER A 75 57.57 -6.82 2.57
C SER A 75 58.00 -5.38 2.26
N VAL A 76 57.74 -4.46 3.19
CA VAL A 76 58.42 -3.17 3.15
C VAL A 76 59.89 -3.53 3.36
N ASN A 77 60.73 -3.34 2.35
CA ASN A 77 62.17 -3.21 2.59
C ASN A 77 62.36 -1.86 3.29
N GLY A 78 62.07 -1.81 4.60
CA GLY A 78 61.98 -0.62 5.46
C GLY A 78 61.29 -0.96 6.80
N PRO A 79 61.39 -0.11 7.83
CA PRO A 79 61.05 -0.45 9.21
C PRO A 79 59.63 -1.02 9.33
N SER A 80 59.51 -2.11 10.09
CA SER A 80 58.26 -2.87 10.24
C SER A 80 57.24 -2.16 11.15
N ASP A 81 57.65 -1.07 11.81
CA ASP A 81 56.85 -0.30 12.76
C ASP A 81 56.74 1.17 12.30
N PRO A 82 55.52 1.70 12.06
CA PRO A 82 55.30 3.11 11.75
C PRO A 82 55.87 4.06 12.80
N ALA A 83 56.04 3.62 14.04
CA ALA A 83 56.61 4.42 15.14
C ALA A 83 58.11 4.73 14.96
N GLU A 84 58.81 4.04 14.07
CA GLU A 84 60.24 4.26 13.77
C GLU A 84 60.47 5.27 12.64
N LEU A 85 59.41 5.75 11.98
CA LEU A 85 59.46 6.70 10.86
C LEU A 85 59.24 8.14 11.32
N ALA A 86 59.84 9.11 10.63
CA ALA A 86 59.49 10.52 10.78
C ALA A 86 58.08 10.77 10.19
N ASP A 87 57.29 11.67 10.79
CA ASP A 87 55.88 11.95 10.41
C ASP A 87 55.69 12.22 8.89
N ASP A 88 56.67 12.85 8.24
CA ASP A 88 56.65 13.17 6.81
C ASP A 88 57.00 11.99 5.89
N GLU A 89 57.61 10.93 6.43
CA GLU A 89 57.98 9.70 5.71
C GLU A 89 56.89 8.62 5.75
N ILE A 90 55.94 8.70 6.69
CA ILE A 90 54.90 7.68 6.91
C ILE A 90 53.99 7.52 5.68
N VAL A 91 53.42 8.61 5.16
CA VAL A 91 52.49 8.56 4.01
C VAL A 91 53.19 8.09 2.72
N PRO A 92 54.39 8.61 2.33
CA PRO A 92 55.14 8.09 1.18
C PRO A 92 55.47 6.60 1.27
N ASN A 93 55.89 6.12 2.44
CA ASN A 93 56.22 4.71 2.66
C ASN A 93 54.98 3.82 2.56
N MET A 94 53.86 4.22 3.16
CA MET A 94 52.60 3.51 3.03
C MET A 94 52.10 3.46 1.58
N MET A 95 52.17 4.58 0.85
CA MET A 95 51.79 4.63 -0.57
C MET A 95 52.68 3.73 -1.45
N THR A 96 53.96 3.59 -1.10
CA THR A 96 54.88 2.67 -1.77
C THR A 96 54.47 1.22 -1.51
N ALA A 97 54.25 0.86 -0.24
CA ALA A 97 53.79 -0.47 0.16
C ALA A 97 52.47 -0.88 -0.54
N LEU A 98 51.49 0.02 -0.56
CA LEU A 98 50.20 -0.20 -1.23
C LEU A 98 50.31 -0.36 -2.75
N ARG A 99 51.29 0.27 -3.40
CA ARG A 99 51.54 0.14 -4.84
C ARG A 99 52.38 -1.09 -5.20
N SER A 100 53.10 -1.64 -4.24
CA SER A 100 53.96 -2.82 -4.42
C SER A 100 53.21 -4.15 -4.27
N ILE A 101 51.88 -4.12 -4.07
CA ILE A 101 51.04 -5.31 -4.01
C ILE A 101 51.15 -6.08 -5.34
N PRO A 102 51.61 -7.35 -5.33
CA PRO A 102 51.80 -8.12 -6.54
C PRO A 102 50.46 -8.57 -7.12
N GLY A 103 50.26 -8.40 -8.43
CA GLY A 103 49.09 -8.89 -9.15
C GLY A 103 48.76 -8.09 -10.42
N ASP A 104 48.24 -8.77 -11.44
CA ASP A 104 47.80 -8.13 -12.68
C ASP A 104 46.31 -7.71 -12.70
N GLU A 105 45.59 -8.01 -11.62
CA GLU A 105 44.15 -7.80 -11.45
C GLU A 105 43.84 -6.61 -10.53
N ASP A 106 42.59 -6.13 -10.55
CA ASP A 106 42.12 -5.08 -9.64
C ASP A 106 42.02 -5.60 -8.20
N THR A 107 42.68 -4.91 -7.27
CA THR A 107 42.76 -5.28 -5.85
C THR A 107 41.87 -4.37 -5.00
N LEU A 108 40.99 -4.96 -4.20
CA LEU A 108 40.11 -4.28 -3.25
C LEU A 108 40.60 -4.46 -1.81
N ILE A 109 40.92 -3.38 -1.12
CA ILE A 109 41.23 -3.37 0.32
C ILE A 109 39.99 -2.89 1.08
N LEU A 110 39.55 -3.69 2.05
CA LEU A 110 38.44 -3.39 2.94
C LEU A 110 38.98 -3.03 4.33
N VAL A 111 38.72 -1.80 4.76
CA VAL A 111 39.10 -1.27 6.07
C VAL A 111 37.84 -1.04 6.92
N PRO A 112 37.38 -2.06 7.68
CA PRO A 112 36.21 -1.91 8.54
C PRO A 112 36.52 -1.00 9.74
N ASN A 113 35.53 -0.22 10.18
CA ASN A 113 35.57 0.72 11.30
C ASN A 113 36.86 1.57 11.38
N ALA A 114 37.18 2.29 10.31
CA ALA A 114 38.38 3.14 10.27
C ALA A 114 38.34 4.29 11.29
N ASP A 115 37.16 4.64 11.79
CA ASP A 115 36.92 5.62 12.85
C ASP A 115 37.24 5.08 14.26
N GLU A 116 37.42 3.76 14.42
CA GLU A 116 37.86 3.12 15.67
C GLU A 116 39.40 2.99 15.74
N MET A 117 40.13 3.46 14.72
CA MET A 117 41.59 3.55 14.76
C MET A 117 42.05 4.75 15.59
N ASP A 118 43.28 4.73 16.08
CA ASP A 118 43.89 5.93 16.68
C ASP A 118 43.90 7.12 15.70
N MET A 119 43.77 8.33 16.24
CA MET A 119 43.59 9.56 15.44
C MET A 119 44.74 9.81 14.44
N ASP A 120 45.97 9.40 14.77
CA ASP A 120 47.12 9.59 13.89
C ASP A 120 47.09 8.59 12.72
N SER A 121 46.70 7.34 12.97
CA SER A 121 46.37 6.37 11.92
C SER A 121 45.27 6.89 10.98
N GLN A 122 44.19 7.48 11.54
CA GLN A 122 43.10 8.04 10.72
C GLN A 122 43.60 9.16 9.79
N ARG A 123 44.42 10.09 10.31
CA ARG A 123 45.02 11.19 9.53
C ARG A 123 45.88 10.68 8.39
N VAL A 124 46.76 9.73 8.66
CA VAL A 124 47.66 9.14 7.65
C VAL A 124 46.87 8.40 6.59
N LEU A 125 45.90 7.57 6.99
CA LEU A 125 45.02 6.85 6.06
C LEU A 125 44.25 7.84 5.17
N GLY A 126 43.62 8.86 5.76
CA GLY A 126 42.89 9.89 5.02
C GLY A 126 43.74 10.63 3.99
N GLN A 127 44.98 10.99 4.35
CA GLN A 127 45.92 11.61 3.41
C GLN A 127 46.31 10.68 2.25
N ALA A 128 46.49 9.39 2.50
CA ALA A 128 46.82 8.43 1.46
C ALA A 128 45.65 8.14 0.52
N LEU A 129 44.44 7.99 1.05
CA LEU A 129 43.22 7.82 0.25
C LEU A 129 43.03 8.99 -0.73
N ARG A 130 43.33 10.22 -0.30
CA ARG A 130 43.31 11.42 -1.17
C ARG A 130 44.32 11.35 -2.32
N ARG A 131 45.46 10.67 -2.13
CA ARG A 131 46.53 10.52 -3.15
C ARG A 131 46.29 9.36 -4.11
N LEU A 132 45.32 8.47 -3.84
CA LEU A 132 44.90 7.39 -4.73
C LEU A 132 43.99 7.93 -5.84
N LYS A 133 44.57 8.31 -6.98
CA LYS A 133 43.83 8.85 -8.15
C LYS A 133 43.76 7.90 -9.35
N SER A 134 44.69 6.95 -9.44
CA SER A 134 44.81 6.03 -10.57
C SER A 134 45.51 4.74 -10.15
N GLY A 135 45.42 3.70 -10.98
CA GLY A 135 45.95 2.36 -10.69
C GLY A 135 44.85 1.31 -10.53
N ARG A 136 45.25 0.11 -10.13
CA ARG A 136 44.41 -1.09 -9.94
C ARG A 136 43.97 -1.30 -8.48
N LEU A 137 44.32 -0.37 -7.59
CA LEU A 137 44.02 -0.47 -6.17
C LEU A 137 42.76 0.32 -5.84
N HIS A 138 41.81 -0.34 -5.18
CA HIS A 138 40.59 0.23 -4.65
C HIS A 138 40.56 0.04 -3.14
N ILE A 139 40.23 1.08 -2.38
CA ILE A 139 40.11 1.01 -0.92
C ILE A 139 38.72 1.44 -0.50
N VAL A 140 38.03 0.61 0.29
CA VAL A 140 36.77 0.96 0.93
C VAL A 140 36.98 1.01 2.42
N ILE A 141 36.70 2.17 3.02
CA ILE A 141 36.66 2.34 4.47
C ILE A 141 35.21 2.32 4.95
N THR A 142 34.96 1.86 6.17
CA THR A 142 33.67 2.09 6.83
C THR A 142 33.88 2.94 8.06
N VAL A 143 33.06 3.97 8.25
CA VAL A 143 33.09 4.86 9.43
C VAL A 143 31.65 5.14 9.88
N ARG A 144 31.42 5.63 11.11
CA ARG A 144 30.07 5.96 11.59
C ARG A 144 29.53 7.20 10.88
N SER A 145 30.34 8.25 10.82
CA SER A 145 30.10 9.52 10.12
C SER A 145 31.43 10.10 9.65
N ILE A 146 31.38 11.04 8.71
CA ILE A 146 32.54 11.83 8.29
C ILE A 146 32.26 13.29 8.65
N ASP A 147 33.15 13.90 9.43
CA ASP A 147 33.10 15.34 9.71
C ASP A 147 33.71 16.13 8.56
N ASP A 148 33.15 17.32 8.28
CA ASP A 148 33.61 18.21 7.20
C ASP A 148 35.10 18.58 7.29
N ASP A 149 35.63 18.68 8.53
CA ASP A 149 37.04 18.99 8.81
C ASP A 149 37.84 17.74 9.30
N GLY A 150 37.26 16.55 9.18
CA GLY A 150 37.82 15.30 9.69
C GLY A 150 38.90 14.67 8.79
N PRO A 151 39.62 13.65 9.28
CA PRO A 151 40.66 12.93 8.52
C PRO A 151 40.19 12.40 7.17
N PHE A 152 38.91 12.00 7.08
CA PHE A 152 38.32 11.38 5.90
C PHE A 152 37.47 12.32 5.04
N ALA A 153 37.43 13.63 5.34
CA ALA A 153 36.56 14.61 4.66
C ALA A 153 36.67 14.65 3.12
N SER A 154 37.82 14.26 2.57
CA SER A 154 38.05 14.23 1.12
C SER A 154 37.69 12.90 0.43
N VAL A 155 37.24 11.90 1.19
CA VAL A 155 36.91 10.57 0.66
C VAL A 155 35.45 10.59 0.20
N PRO A 156 35.14 10.26 -1.07
CA PRO A 156 33.77 10.17 -1.54
C PRO A 156 32.97 9.15 -0.71
N GLU A 157 31.82 9.54 -0.19
CA GLU A 157 31.04 8.70 0.72
C GLU A 157 29.70 8.22 0.14
N ILE A 158 29.23 7.11 0.71
CA ILE A 158 27.86 6.62 0.59
C ILE A 158 27.31 6.47 2.00
N GLU A 159 26.33 7.30 2.33
CA GLU A 159 25.63 7.25 3.61
C GLU A 159 24.52 6.19 3.58
N LEU A 160 24.58 5.27 4.53
CA LEU A 160 23.53 4.27 4.72
C LEU A 160 22.39 4.82 5.57
N ALA A 161 21.39 5.35 4.88
CA ALA A 161 20.12 5.75 5.51
C ALA A 161 19.43 4.56 6.20
N ASP A 162 18.67 4.85 7.25
CA ASP A 162 17.80 3.87 7.92
C ASP A 162 16.82 3.23 6.93
N LEU A 163 16.57 1.93 7.10
CA LEU A 163 15.57 1.22 6.30
C LEU A 163 14.16 1.64 6.68
N SER A 164 13.27 1.75 5.70
CA SER A 164 11.84 1.88 5.95
C SER A 164 11.28 0.66 6.69
N ILE A 165 10.14 0.83 7.36
CA ILE A 165 9.47 -0.28 8.05
C ILE A 165 9.11 -1.41 7.08
N ALA A 166 8.71 -1.08 5.84
CA ALA A 166 8.42 -2.07 4.81
C ALA A 166 9.67 -2.91 4.45
N GLU A 167 10.81 -2.25 4.25
CA GLU A 167 12.08 -2.95 3.98
C GLU A 167 12.48 -3.84 5.16
N LEU A 168 12.27 -3.39 6.40
CA LEU A 168 12.54 -4.21 7.58
C LEU A 168 11.58 -5.39 7.74
N ILE A 169 10.32 -5.27 7.33
CA ILE A 169 9.37 -6.39 7.31
C ILE A 169 9.83 -7.44 6.30
N GLU A 170 10.24 -7.04 5.09
CA GLU A 170 10.79 -7.97 4.10
C GLU A 170 12.09 -8.60 4.61
N LEU A 171 12.97 -7.81 5.24
CA LEU A 171 14.19 -8.32 5.86
C LEU A 171 13.87 -9.38 6.91
N ALA A 172 12.87 -9.15 7.76
CA ALA A 172 12.46 -10.10 8.79
C ALA A 172 11.99 -11.42 8.18
N ARG A 173 11.23 -11.38 7.07
CA ARG A 173 10.78 -12.58 6.34
C ARG A 173 11.96 -13.33 5.72
N ASP A 174 12.86 -12.62 5.07
CA ASP A 174 14.04 -13.19 4.45
C ASP A 174 14.98 -13.85 5.47
N LEU A 175 15.23 -13.17 6.59
CA LEU A 175 16.05 -13.70 7.69
C LEU A 175 15.39 -14.91 8.33
N ALA A 176 14.06 -14.87 8.55
CA ALA A 176 13.33 -16.00 9.10
C ALA A 176 13.45 -17.25 8.20
N LEU A 177 13.24 -17.09 6.90
CA LEU A 177 13.34 -18.16 5.91
C LEU A 177 14.78 -18.70 5.79
N ALA A 178 15.77 -17.83 5.78
CA ALA A 178 17.17 -18.22 5.61
C ALA A 178 17.73 -18.95 6.85
N ARG A 179 17.33 -18.52 8.05
CA ARG A 179 17.94 -18.98 9.31
C ARG A 179 17.17 -20.12 9.97
N PHE A 180 15.85 -20.16 9.83
CA PHE A 180 14.98 -21.13 10.51
C PHE A 180 14.24 -22.05 9.53
N GLY A 181 14.74 -22.19 8.30
CA GLY A 181 14.22 -23.09 7.27
C GLY A 181 12.84 -22.69 6.74
N HIS A 182 11.96 -23.65 6.44
CA HIS A 182 10.59 -23.41 5.95
C HIS A 182 9.65 -22.68 6.94
N THR A 183 10.16 -22.14 8.05
CA THR A 183 9.36 -21.39 9.02
C THR A 183 8.98 -20.03 8.44
N ARG A 184 7.70 -19.90 8.04
CA ARG A 184 7.13 -18.62 7.61
C ARG A 184 6.80 -17.78 8.85
N ILE A 185 7.49 -16.66 9.02
CA ILE A 185 7.15 -15.67 10.04
C ILE A 185 5.75 -15.09 9.74
N ALA A 186 4.93 -14.98 10.78
CA ALA A 186 3.62 -14.35 10.74
C ALA A 186 3.78 -12.84 10.52
N GLU A 187 2.78 -12.22 9.88
CA GLU A 187 2.86 -10.82 9.46
C GLU A 187 2.98 -9.88 10.65
N GLU A 188 2.21 -10.13 11.72
CA GLU A 188 2.25 -9.42 12.98
C GLU A 188 3.63 -9.49 13.66
N ALA A 189 4.31 -10.63 13.58
CA ALA A 189 5.60 -10.87 14.23
C ALA A 189 6.71 -10.15 13.46
N ALA A 190 6.65 -10.17 12.13
CA ALA A 190 7.54 -9.39 11.28
C ALA A 190 7.33 -7.88 11.50
N GLN A 191 6.07 -7.42 11.65
CA GLN A 191 5.78 -6.02 11.97
C GLN A 191 6.32 -5.62 13.35
N VAL A 192 6.15 -6.44 14.38
CA VAL A 192 6.70 -6.16 15.71
C VAL A 192 8.23 -6.06 15.66
N ALA A 193 8.91 -6.98 14.98
CA ALA A 193 10.36 -6.95 14.82
C ALA A 193 10.83 -5.70 14.06
N ALA A 194 10.16 -5.36 12.94
CA ALA A 194 10.50 -4.20 12.12
C ALA A 194 10.30 -2.87 12.84
N HIS A 195 9.16 -2.69 13.52
CA HIS A 195 8.88 -1.47 14.28
C HIS A 195 9.83 -1.32 15.47
N ALA A 196 10.15 -2.41 16.17
CA ALA A 196 11.12 -2.35 17.26
C ALA A 196 12.51 -1.96 16.74
N ALA A 197 12.95 -2.54 15.62
CA ALA A 197 14.28 -2.29 15.02
C ALA A 197 14.53 -0.84 14.57
N SER A 198 13.47 -0.04 14.36
CA SER A 198 13.57 1.42 14.14
C SER A 198 14.61 1.82 13.08
N GLY A 199 14.55 1.21 11.89
CA GLY A 199 15.46 1.51 10.78
C GLY A 199 16.68 0.60 10.65
N ARG A 200 17.02 -0.16 11.71
CA ARG A 200 18.32 -0.85 11.80
C ARG A 200 18.23 -2.33 11.42
N PRO A 201 18.86 -2.77 10.31
CA PRO A 201 18.85 -4.18 9.87
C PRO A 201 19.35 -5.17 10.93
N LEU A 202 20.43 -4.85 11.63
CA LEU A 202 21.04 -5.76 12.61
C LEU A 202 20.11 -6.00 13.82
N ALA A 203 19.32 -4.99 14.21
CA ALA A 203 18.34 -5.12 15.27
C ALA A 203 17.25 -6.16 14.92
N VAL A 204 16.80 -6.23 13.66
CA VAL A 204 15.86 -7.27 13.21
C VAL A 204 16.45 -8.66 13.44
N SER A 205 17.72 -8.88 13.07
CA SER A 205 18.38 -10.17 13.28
C SER A 205 18.41 -10.57 14.76
N HIS A 206 18.81 -9.65 15.65
CA HIS A 206 18.89 -9.93 17.08
C HIS A 206 17.50 -10.18 17.70
N ILE A 207 16.47 -9.47 17.26
CA ILE A 207 15.10 -9.72 17.73
C ILE A 207 14.63 -11.12 17.31
N LEU A 208 14.90 -11.52 16.06
CA LEU A 208 14.51 -12.83 15.58
C LEU A 208 15.29 -13.98 16.25
N GLU A 209 16.53 -13.75 16.65
CA GLU A 209 17.32 -14.75 17.41
C GLU A 209 16.69 -15.08 18.78
N GLU A 210 16.08 -14.08 19.42
CA GLU A 210 15.44 -14.22 20.74
C GLU A 210 13.94 -14.60 20.66
N MET A 211 13.32 -14.50 19.49
CA MET A 211 11.91 -14.80 19.28
C MET A 211 11.68 -16.31 19.26
N ALA A 212 10.71 -16.81 20.03
CA ALA A 212 10.39 -18.24 20.02
C ALA A 212 9.78 -18.66 18.66
N PRO A 213 10.03 -19.88 18.15
CA PRO A 213 9.44 -20.32 16.89
C PRO A 213 7.89 -20.31 16.87
N SER A 214 7.24 -20.59 18.00
CA SER A 214 5.78 -20.47 18.14
C SER A 214 5.30 -19.02 18.10
N GLU A 215 6.10 -18.10 18.64
CA GLU A 215 5.86 -16.65 18.56
C GLU A 215 6.02 -16.15 17.11
N MET A 216 7.08 -16.58 16.41
CA MET A 216 7.28 -16.28 14.99
C MET A 216 6.10 -16.73 14.12
N ARG A 217 5.48 -17.88 14.42
CA ARG A 217 4.30 -18.39 13.71
C ARG A 217 2.98 -17.76 14.17
N GLY A 218 3.04 -16.86 15.16
CA GLY A 218 1.89 -16.19 15.75
C GLY A 218 0.97 -17.13 16.54
N GLU A 219 1.48 -18.25 17.04
CA GLU A 219 0.71 -19.27 17.78
C GLU A 219 0.47 -18.90 19.24
N ILE A 220 1.35 -18.07 19.82
CA ILE A 220 1.30 -17.57 21.19
C ILE A 220 1.34 -16.03 21.20
N ALA A 221 1.08 -15.42 22.35
CA ALA A 221 1.15 -13.97 22.54
C ALA A 221 2.55 -13.41 22.21
N LEU A 222 2.60 -12.32 21.43
CA LEU A 222 3.84 -11.65 21.05
C LEU A 222 4.47 -10.92 22.23
N SER A 223 5.79 -10.94 22.29
CA SER A 223 6.60 -10.23 23.27
C SER A 223 6.74 -8.78 22.83
N ILE A 224 5.97 -7.92 23.49
CA ILE A 224 6.02 -6.47 23.33
C ILE A 224 6.23 -5.86 24.73
N PRO A 225 7.36 -5.18 25.00
CA PRO A 225 8.54 -5.01 24.14
C PRO A 225 9.20 -6.33 23.70
N VAL A 226 9.93 -6.28 22.58
CA VAL A 226 10.66 -7.42 22.01
C VAL A 226 11.79 -7.91 22.94
N ARG A 227 12.24 -9.16 22.74
CA ARG A 227 13.43 -9.70 23.41
C ARG A 227 14.68 -9.43 22.59
N VAL A 228 15.78 -9.10 23.26
CA VAL A 228 17.06 -8.75 22.61
C VAL A 228 18.24 -9.25 23.44
N GLY A 229 19.26 -9.81 22.79
CA GLY A 229 20.44 -10.35 23.46
C GLY A 229 21.47 -9.27 23.86
N PRO A 230 22.43 -9.59 24.77
CA PRO A 230 23.42 -8.64 25.28
C PRO A 230 24.37 -8.06 24.20
N ALA A 231 24.57 -8.78 23.09
CA ALA A 231 25.33 -8.29 21.92
C ALA A 231 24.72 -7.02 21.28
N SER A 232 23.49 -6.67 21.66
CA SER A 232 22.77 -5.49 21.18
C SER A 232 23.10 -4.20 21.93
N ARG A 233 23.81 -4.26 23.07
CA ARG A 233 24.05 -3.09 23.94
C ARG A 233 24.69 -1.90 23.21
N PRO A 234 25.68 -2.08 22.31
CA PRO A 234 26.26 -0.95 21.57
C PRO A 234 25.26 -0.20 20.68
N MET A 235 24.13 -0.82 20.29
CA MET A 235 23.11 -0.16 19.48
C MET A 235 22.41 0.98 20.22
N ILE A 236 22.34 0.92 21.55
CA ILE A 236 21.58 1.92 22.32
C ILE A 236 22.49 2.94 23.02
N ALA A 237 23.80 2.85 22.82
CA ALA A 237 24.80 3.67 23.51
C ALA A 237 24.46 5.16 23.45
N ASP A 238 24.20 5.68 22.25
CA ASP A 238 23.85 7.10 22.00
C ASP A 238 22.63 7.59 22.81
N TYR A 239 21.72 6.68 23.17
CA TYR A 239 20.50 6.99 23.91
C TYR A 239 20.65 6.88 25.43
N VAL A 240 21.61 6.09 25.92
CA VAL A 240 21.69 5.75 27.36
C VAL A 240 23.02 6.09 28.03
N GLU A 241 24.09 6.32 27.27
CA GLU A 241 25.39 6.67 27.84
C GLU A 241 25.43 8.12 28.31
N GLY A 242 26.01 8.32 29.49
CA GLY A 242 26.13 9.64 30.12
C GLY A 242 24.81 10.25 30.58
N LEU A 243 23.73 9.47 30.75
CA LEU A 243 22.48 9.97 31.32
C LEU A 243 22.65 10.33 32.80
N THR A 244 21.97 11.39 33.23
CA THR A 244 21.85 11.68 34.67
C THR A 244 21.06 10.58 35.39
N PRO A 245 21.28 10.37 36.71
CA PRO A 245 20.52 9.39 37.48
C PRO A 245 19.00 9.58 37.42
N ASN A 246 18.53 10.83 37.32
CA ASN A 246 17.10 11.14 37.20
C ASN A 246 16.56 10.78 35.81
N ALA A 247 17.30 11.05 34.74
CA ALA A 247 16.95 10.63 33.38
C ALA A 247 16.93 9.11 33.25
N GLU A 248 17.90 8.40 33.86
CA GLU A 248 17.90 6.94 33.87
C GLU A 248 16.69 6.37 34.64
N ALA A 249 16.36 6.93 35.81
CA ALA A 249 15.20 6.53 36.59
C ALA A 249 13.87 6.77 35.84
N LEU A 250 13.75 7.92 35.17
CA LEU A 250 12.61 8.23 34.30
C LEU A 250 12.51 7.21 33.16
N LEU A 251 13.60 6.95 32.45
CA LEU A 251 13.63 6.03 31.31
C LEU A 251 13.23 4.60 31.71
N ARG A 252 13.68 4.13 32.88
CA ARG A 252 13.25 2.84 33.46
C ARG A 252 11.75 2.80 33.70
N CYS A 253 11.15 3.86 34.24
CA CYS A 253 9.68 3.93 34.42
C CYS A 253 8.95 3.89 33.07
N LEU A 254 9.39 4.68 32.10
CA LEU A 254 8.80 4.73 30.75
C LEU A 254 8.92 3.40 30.00
N SER A 255 9.94 2.58 30.31
CA SER A 255 10.14 1.30 29.64
C SER A 255 9.01 0.28 29.92
N LEU A 256 8.32 0.42 31.06
CA LEU A 256 7.36 -0.55 31.56
C LEU A 256 5.93 -0.41 31.01
N SER A 257 5.63 0.63 30.22
CA SER A 257 4.30 0.84 29.63
C SER A 257 4.40 1.44 28.22
N PRO A 258 3.49 1.10 27.28
CA PRO A 258 3.41 1.78 25.99
C PRO A 258 3.07 3.27 26.12
N LEU A 259 2.38 3.67 27.19
CA LEU A 259 1.95 5.04 27.46
C LEU A 259 2.06 5.31 28.97
N THR A 260 2.90 6.27 29.36
CA THR A 260 3.09 6.59 30.78
C THR A 260 2.62 8.02 31.07
N PRO A 261 1.64 8.23 31.97
CA PRO A 261 1.13 9.57 32.23
C PRO A 261 2.16 10.45 32.95
N LEU A 262 2.29 11.70 32.52
CA LEU A 262 3.34 12.60 33.01
C LEU A 262 3.13 13.05 34.47
N ARG A 263 1.88 13.27 34.89
CA ARG A 263 1.57 13.84 36.22
C ARG A 263 1.91 12.90 37.39
N PRO A 264 1.61 11.59 37.33
CA PRO A 264 2.13 10.60 38.28
C PRO A 264 3.65 10.68 38.44
N LEU A 265 4.40 10.68 37.33
CA LEU A 265 5.87 10.69 37.35
C LEU A 265 6.44 12.00 37.91
N ALA A 266 5.90 13.15 37.51
CA ALA A 266 6.36 14.46 37.97
C ALA A 266 6.22 14.67 39.48
N ARG A 267 5.23 14.04 40.11
CA ARG A 267 5.06 14.07 41.58
C ARG A 267 6.12 13.25 42.31
N ARG A 268 6.69 12.26 41.64
CA ARG A 268 7.52 11.22 42.27
C ARG A 268 9.01 11.39 42.04
N LEU A 269 9.39 11.82 40.84
CA LEU A 269 10.78 11.91 40.42
C LEU A 269 11.32 13.32 40.72
N PRO A 270 12.33 13.47 41.60
CA PRO A 270 13.05 14.73 41.75
C PRO A 270 13.70 15.11 40.43
N GLY A 271 13.69 16.41 40.08
CA GLY A 271 14.28 16.89 38.83
C GLY A 271 13.62 16.30 37.57
N PHE A 272 12.32 15.99 37.63
CA PHE A 272 11.59 15.35 36.54
C PHE A 272 11.67 16.14 35.23
N TRP A 273 11.55 17.47 35.28
CA TRP A 273 11.53 18.28 34.07
C TRP A 273 12.91 18.37 33.43
N GLU A 274 13.97 18.46 34.22
CA GLU A 274 15.35 18.40 33.76
C GLU A 274 15.66 17.04 33.10
N ALA A 275 15.15 15.95 33.68
CA ALA A 275 15.25 14.61 33.10
C ALA A 275 14.45 14.47 31.79
N VAL A 276 13.27 15.10 31.70
CA VAL A 276 12.49 15.15 30.45
C VAL A 276 13.23 15.94 29.38
N ASP A 277 13.77 17.11 29.70
CA ASP A 277 14.50 17.96 28.77
C ASP A 277 15.77 17.25 28.24
N GLU A 278 16.52 16.55 29.10
CA GLU A 278 17.68 15.74 28.70
C GLU A 278 17.31 14.61 27.74
N LEU A 279 16.22 13.88 28.03
CA LEU A 279 15.80 12.75 27.19
C LEU A 279 15.12 13.21 25.88
N GLU A 280 14.38 14.32 25.89
CA GLU A 280 13.78 14.93 24.70
C GLU A 280 14.86 15.50 23.77
N SER A 281 15.90 16.16 24.30
CA SER A 281 17.00 16.71 23.47
C SER A 281 17.80 15.63 22.76
N ARG A 282 17.86 14.42 23.33
CA ARG A 282 18.48 13.23 22.73
C ARG A 282 17.52 12.44 21.82
N GLY A 283 16.25 12.84 21.71
CA GLY A 283 15.22 12.08 20.98
C GLY A 283 14.89 10.70 21.59
N THR A 284 15.26 10.47 22.85
CA THR A 284 15.07 9.18 23.53
C THR A 284 13.62 8.98 23.97
N ILE A 285 12.91 10.07 24.23
CA ILE A 285 11.48 10.07 24.59
C ILE A 285 10.70 11.05 23.72
N GLU A 286 9.38 10.83 23.68
CA GLU A 286 8.43 11.70 23.00
C GLU A 286 7.25 12.00 23.93
N ARG A 287 6.80 13.25 23.89
CA ARG A 287 5.57 13.69 24.56
C ARG A 287 4.36 13.64 23.62
N ARG A 288 3.31 12.94 24.04
CA ARG A 288 1.99 12.91 23.38
C ARG A 288 0.90 13.35 24.34
N GLY A 289 0.53 14.63 24.29
CA GLY A 289 -0.47 15.20 25.18
C GLY A 289 -0.08 14.99 26.64
N ALA A 290 -0.87 14.22 27.39
CA ALA A 290 -0.63 13.92 28.80
C ALA A 290 0.34 12.74 29.07
N PHE A 291 0.93 12.16 28.03
CA PHE A 291 1.73 10.94 28.12
C PHE A 291 3.17 11.14 27.61
N LEU A 292 4.09 10.42 28.22
CA LEU A 292 5.46 10.20 27.74
C LEU A 292 5.60 8.76 27.23
N ARG A 293 6.40 8.58 26.18
CA ARG A 293 6.75 7.26 25.63
C ARG A 293 8.18 7.22 25.10
N ILE A 294 8.75 6.03 25.03
CA ILE A 294 9.99 5.77 24.29
C ILE A 294 9.60 5.43 22.83
N PRO A 295 9.94 6.25 21.82
CA PRO A 295 9.58 5.98 20.44
C PRO A 295 10.32 4.78 19.86
N HIS A 296 11.57 4.57 20.27
CA HIS A 296 12.42 3.47 19.80
C HIS A 296 12.14 2.18 20.57
N GLY A 297 11.42 1.25 19.93
CA GLY A 297 11.04 -0.03 20.57
C GLY A 297 12.24 -0.87 21.02
N PHE A 298 13.36 -0.78 20.30
CA PHE A 298 14.63 -1.42 20.67
C PHE A 298 15.22 -0.87 21.98
N VAL A 299 15.25 0.47 22.12
CA VAL A 299 15.71 1.14 23.35
C VAL A 299 14.82 0.77 24.52
N ARG A 300 13.49 0.81 24.32
CA ARG A 300 12.52 0.41 25.34
C ARG A 300 12.75 -1.02 25.82
N ALA A 301 12.95 -1.97 24.90
CA ALA A 301 13.23 -3.36 25.22
C ALA A 301 14.51 -3.55 26.04
N MET A 302 15.61 -2.91 25.62
CA MET A 302 16.91 -3.00 26.31
C MET A 302 16.85 -2.39 27.72
N VAL A 303 16.22 -1.22 27.89
CA VAL A 303 16.06 -0.58 29.21
C VAL A 303 15.20 -1.45 30.13
N GLN A 304 14.11 -2.03 29.62
CA GLN A 304 13.28 -2.94 30.41
C GLN A 304 14.07 -4.17 30.87
N GLN A 305 14.92 -4.72 29.99
CA GLN A 305 15.69 -5.94 30.27
C GLN A 305 16.90 -5.71 31.17
N SER A 306 17.43 -4.49 31.25
CA SER A 306 18.50 -4.15 32.19
C SER A 306 18.00 -4.11 33.64
N MET A 307 16.71 -3.89 33.86
CA MET A 307 16.08 -3.94 35.18
C MET A 307 15.96 -5.37 35.69
N GLY A 308 16.30 -5.62 36.95
CA GLY A 308 16.09 -6.93 37.59
C GLY A 308 14.60 -7.25 37.79
N ALA A 309 14.23 -8.53 37.90
CA ALA A 309 12.82 -8.93 38.06
C ALA A 309 12.14 -8.30 39.31
N SER A 310 12.86 -8.19 40.43
CA SER A 310 12.36 -7.54 41.64
C SER A 310 12.21 -6.03 41.50
N GLU A 311 13.11 -5.38 40.75
CA GLU A 311 13.01 -3.96 40.43
C GLU A 311 11.80 -3.69 39.55
N ARG A 312 11.62 -4.45 38.46
CA ARG A 312 10.44 -4.33 37.58
C ARG A 312 9.13 -4.47 38.36
N ARG A 313 8.99 -5.52 39.17
CA ARG A 313 7.76 -5.72 39.97
C ARG A 313 7.49 -4.56 40.91
N ARG A 314 8.51 -4.07 41.61
CA ARG A 314 8.38 -2.91 42.51
C ARG A 314 7.94 -1.66 41.74
N THR A 315 8.55 -1.40 40.59
CA THR A 315 8.19 -0.23 39.76
C THR A 315 6.79 -0.36 39.16
N HIS A 316 6.36 -1.55 38.76
CA HIS A 316 4.96 -1.78 38.35
C HIS A 316 3.98 -1.47 39.50
N LEU A 317 4.24 -1.94 40.73
CA LEU A 317 3.38 -1.65 41.89
C LEU A 317 3.24 -0.16 42.13
N ILE A 318 4.38 0.52 42.15
CA ILE A 318 4.49 1.97 42.29
C ILE A 318 3.66 2.72 41.22
N LEU A 319 3.83 2.35 39.95
CA LEU A 319 3.13 3.02 38.85
C LEU A 319 1.64 2.70 38.83
N ALA A 320 1.22 1.53 39.32
CA ALA A 320 -0.19 1.19 39.51
C ALA A 320 -0.83 2.12 40.56
N GLU A 321 -0.23 2.20 41.75
CA GLU A 321 -0.69 3.09 42.85
C GLU A 321 -0.80 4.55 42.40
N ASP A 322 0.20 5.05 41.68
CA ASP A 322 0.21 6.45 41.23
C ASP A 322 -0.83 6.76 40.14
N CYS A 323 -1.37 5.72 39.48
CA CYS A 323 -2.35 5.83 38.39
C CYS A 323 -3.79 5.50 38.78
N ALA A 324 -4.03 4.86 39.92
CA ALA A 324 -5.33 4.27 40.28
C ALA A 324 -6.52 5.25 40.16
N ASP A 325 -6.37 6.47 40.66
CA ASP A 325 -7.48 7.45 40.69
C ASP A 325 -7.70 8.18 39.35
N THR A 326 -6.68 8.23 38.48
CA THR A 326 -6.67 9.14 37.32
C THR A 326 -6.61 8.42 35.97
N TRP A 327 -6.00 7.24 35.92
CA TRP A 327 -5.70 6.50 34.70
C TRP A 327 -5.93 5.00 34.91
N PRO A 328 -7.18 4.55 35.09
CA PRO A 328 -7.50 3.15 35.42
C PRO A 328 -6.98 2.16 34.37
N GLN A 329 -6.91 2.54 33.09
CA GLN A 329 -6.32 1.70 32.05
C GLN A 329 -4.82 1.47 32.23
N VAL A 330 -4.08 2.46 32.74
CA VAL A 330 -2.62 2.34 32.98
C VAL A 330 -2.37 1.59 34.28
N GLU A 331 -3.21 1.81 35.29
CA GLU A 331 -3.22 0.98 36.51
C GLU A 331 -3.41 -0.50 36.17
N ALA A 332 -4.49 -0.86 35.46
CA ALA A 332 -4.78 -2.23 35.06
C ALA A 332 -3.62 -2.87 34.28
N TRP A 333 -2.95 -2.08 33.43
CA TRP A 333 -1.73 -2.50 32.76
C TRP A 333 -0.63 -2.89 33.75
N HIS A 334 -0.28 -2.03 34.70
CA HIS A 334 0.79 -2.32 35.65
C HIS A 334 0.44 -3.44 36.64
N VAL A 335 -0.80 -3.48 37.14
CA VAL A 335 -1.31 -4.57 38.02
C VAL A 335 -1.14 -5.92 37.36
N SER A 336 -1.37 -6.02 36.04
CA SER A 336 -1.24 -7.29 35.31
C SER A 336 0.13 -7.94 35.45
N PHE A 337 1.22 -7.21 35.75
CA PHE A 337 2.58 -7.73 35.91
C PHE A 337 2.96 -8.13 37.34
N ILE A 338 2.07 -7.88 38.30
CA ILE A 338 2.30 -8.13 39.72
C ILE A 338 1.56 -9.40 40.13
N ASP A 339 0.22 -9.37 40.02
CA ASP A 339 -0.68 -10.44 40.41
C ASP A 339 -1.95 -10.38 39.54
N PRO A 340 -1.94 -10.96 38.33
CA PRO A 340 -3.09 -10.93 37.44
C PRO A 340 -4.23 -11.80 38.01
N GLY A 341 -5.37 -11.17 38.31
CA GLY A 341 -6.59 -11.85 38.75
C GLY A 341 -7.41 -12.41 37.58
N GLU A 342 -8.53 -13.07 37.91
CA GLU A 342 -9.39 -13.73 36.91
C GLU A 342 -9.94 -12.78 35.84
N GLU A 343 -10.29 -11.53 36.20
CA GLU A 343 -10.85 -10.54 35.28
C GLU A 343 -9.81 -9.69 34.54
N THR A 344 -8.52 -9.82 34.88
CA THR A 344 -7.47 -8.93 34.35
C THR A 344 -7.38 -9.00 32.82
N ALA A 345 -7.59 -10.18 32.23
CA ALA A 345 -7.55 -10.34 30.78
C ALA A 345 -8.68 -9.59 30.07
N GLN A 346 -9.94 -9.71 30.52
CA GLN A 346 -11.07 -9.01 29.88
C GLN A 346 -10.98 -7.50 30.05
N GLN A 347 -10.50 -7.03 31.22
CA GLN A 347 -10.26 -5.60 31.47
C GLN A 347 -9.19 -5.04 30.52
N LEU A 348 -8.07 -5.74 30.36
CA LEU A 348 -7.02 -5.34 29.41
C LEU A 348 -7.53 -5.30 27.96
N ALA A 349 -8.35 -6.26 27.54
CA ALA A 349 -8.96 -6.25 26.21
C ALA A 349 -9.96 -5.10 26.01
N ALA A 350 -10.76 -4.77 27.03
CA ALA A 350 -11.64 -3.60 26.99
C ALA A 350 -10.83 -2.29 26.87
N HIS A 351 -9.73 -2.15 27.61
CA HIS A 351 -8.82 -1.02 27.50
C HIS A 351 -8.10 -0.98 26.15
N ALA A 352 -7.69 -2.13 25.61
CA ALA A 352 -7.14 -2.24 24.26
C ALA A 352 -8.10 -1.66 23.22
N LEU A 353 -9.37 -2.07 23.25
CA LEU A 353 -10.41 -1.55 22.36
C LEU A 353 -10.58 -0.04 22.49
N GLY A 354 -10.60 0.49 23.72
CA GLY A 354 -10.66 1.93 23.98
C GLY A 354 -9.47 2.71 23.40
N LEU A 355 -8.26 2.16 23.49
CA LEU A 355 -7.04 2.75 22.91
C LEU A 355 -7.10 2.74 21.38
N VAL A 356 -7.48 1.60 20.77
CA VAL A 356 -7.59 1.48 19.31
C VAL A 356 -8.65 2.46 18.77
N ARG A 357 -9.80 2.62 19.43
CA ARG A 357 -10.84 3.59 19.04
C ARG A 357 -10.34 5.04 19.03
N ARG A 358 -9.34 5.37 19.85
CA ARG A 358 -8.70 6.69 19.89
C ARG A 358 -7.52 6.83 18.92
N GLY A 359 -7.28 5.84 18.06
CA GLY A 359 -6.16 5.82 17.11
C GLY A 359 -4.81 5.41 17.73
N LEU A 360 -4.77 5.00 19.01
CA LEU A 360 -3.55 4.54 19.69
C LEU A 360 -3.34 3.03 19.43
N THR A 361 -3.23 2.66 18.15
CA THR A 361 -3.28 1.26 17.69
C THR A 361 -2.13 0.40 18.22
N ALA A 362 -0.90 0.91 18.26
CA ALA A 362 0.25 0.17 18.77
C ALA A 362 0.13 -0.16 20.27
N GLY A 363 -0.30 0.82 21.08
CA GLY A 363 -0.58 0.60 22.50
C GLY A 363 -1.76 -0.35 22.71
N GLY A 364 -2.82 -0.22 21.91
CA GLY A 364 -3.95 -1.14 21.94
C GLY A 364 -3.56 -2.58 21.59
N ALA A 365 -2.70 -2.78 20.58
CA ALA A 365 -2.17 -4.11 20.25
C ALA A 365 -1.34 -4.69 21.40
N GLU A 366 -0.49 -3.88 22.04
CA GLU A 366 0.30 -4.32 23.20
C GLU A 366 -0.57 -4.72 24.41
N PHE A 367 -1.66 -3.97 24.69
CA PHE A 367 -2.66 -4.35 25.70
C PHE A 367 -3.36 -5.66 25.36
N ALA A 368 -3.74 -5.86 24.09
CA ALA A 368 -4.38 -7.10 23.64
C ALA A 368 -3.43 -8.30 23.72
N GLU A 369 -2.16 -8.17 23.33
CA GLU A 369 -1.16 -9.24 23.51
C GLU A 369 -0.91 -9.54 24.99
N ARG A 370 -0.93 -8.52 25.87
CA ARG A 370 -0.85 -8.74 27.31
C ARG A 370 -2.06 -9.49 27.83
N ALA A 371 -3.27 -9.13 27.40
CA ALA A 371 -4.51 -9.83 27.74
C ALA A 371 -4.43 -11.32 27.35
N ILE A 372 -4.02 -11.62 26.11
CA ILE A 372 -3.84 -13.00 25.62
C ILE A 372 -2.82 -13.76 26.49
N ARG A 373 -1.75 -13.09 26.93
CA ARG A 373 -0.67 -13.71 27.73
C ARG A 373 -1.07 -14.06 29.15
N VAL A 374 -1.92 -13.24 29.79
CA VAL A 374 -2.36 -13.47 31.19
C VAL A 374 -3.68 -14.21 31.29
N CYS A 375 -4.34 -14.47 30.15
CA CYS A 375 -5.60 -15.16 30.11
C CYS A 375 -5.45 -16.66 30.44
N ASN A 376 -6.35 -17.18 31.29
CA ASN A 376 -6.42 -18.60 31.62
C ASN A 376 -7.20 -19.40 30.57
N ASP A 377 -8.34 -18.88 30.10
CA ASP A 377 -9.14 -19.46 29.03
C ASP A 377 -9.39 -18.44 27.91
N LEU A 378 -8.72 -18.70 26.77
CA LEU A 378 -8.81 -17.81 25.62
C LEU A 378 -10.23 -17.71 25.04
N GLU A 379 -11.10 -18.69 25.26
CA GLU A 379 -12.49 -18.66 24.78
C GLU A 379 -13.25 -17.42 25.26
N GLU A 380 -13.00 -16.98 26.50
CA GLU A 380 -13.66 -15.80 27.07
C GLU A 380 -13.25 -14.49 26.37
N LEU A 381 -12.04 -14.43 25.83
CA LEU A 381 -11.48 -13.24 25.18
C LEU A 381 -11.86 -13.14 23.70
N ARG A 382 -12.18 -14.27 23.04
CA ARG A 382 -12.35 -14.33 21.57
C ARG A 382 -13.39 -13.33 21.05
N GLY A 383 -14.48 -13.11 21.77
CA GLY A 383 -15.50 -12.11 21.41
C GLY A 383 -14.94 -10.68 21.37
N GLN A 384 -14.20 -10.28 22.41
CA GLN A 384 -13.56 -8.95 22.48
C GLN A 384 -12.44 -8.80 21.45
N LEU A 385 -11.69 -9.87 21.18
CA LEU A 385 -10.65 -9.88 20.14
C LEU A 385 -11.21 -9.57 18.75
N VAL A 386 -12.44 -10.02 18.42
CA VAL A 386 -13.09 -9.65 17.15
C VAL A 386 -13.39 -8.15 17.07
N GLU A 387 -13.82 -7.53 18.17
CA GLU A 387 -14.10 -6.08 18.22
C GLU A 387 -12.84 -5.24 18.10
N ILE A 388 -11.77 -5.68 18.76
CA ILE A 388 -10.44 -5.09 18.62
C ILE A 388 -9.96 -5.24 17.18
N ALA A 389 -10.13 -6.42 16.58
CA ALA A 389 -9.75 -6.70 15.19
C ALA A 389 -10.50 -5.82 14.19
N GLU A 390 -11.80 -5.59 14.40
CA GLU A 390 -12.63 -4.74 13.55
C GLU A 390 -12.15 -3.29 13.61
N THR A 391 -11.92 -2.77 14.81
CA THR A 391 -11.43 -1.39 15.00
C THR A 391 -10.01 -1.23 14.46
N LEU A 392 -9.15 -2.25 14.59
CA LEU A 392 -7.81 -2.25 13.99
C LEU A 392 -7.87 -2.26 12.46
N SER A 393 -8.79 -3.04 11.87
CA SER A 393 -9.05 -3.05 10.43
C SER A 393 -9.43 -1.66 9.93
N ASP A 394 -10.31 -0.95 10.66
CA ASP A 394 -10.72 0.43 10.31
C ASP A 394 -9.56 1.44 10.31
N HIS A 395 -8.55 1.22 11.16
CA HIS A 395 -7.30 1.98 11.17
C HIS A 395 -6.24 1.43 10.19
N GLY A 396 -6.56 0.40 9.42
CA GLY A 396 -5.70 -0.23 8.43
C GLY A 396 -4.58 -1.11 9.02
N GLN A 397 -4.74 -1.58 10.25
CA GLN A 397 -3.82 -2.49 10.96
C GLN A 397 -4.17 -3.96 10.67
N PHE A 398 -4.10 -4.36 9.40
CA PHE A 398 -4.60 -5.66 8.94
C PHE A 398 -3.85 -6.87 9.51
N ALA A 399 -2.55 -6.76 9.80
CA ALA A 399 -1.78 -7.87 10.36
C ALA A 399 -2.31 -8.28 11.74
N PHE A 400 -2.46 -7.31 12.66
CA PHE A 400 -3.06 -7.57 13.98
C PHE A 400 -4.55 -7.91 13.90
N SER A 401 -5.30 -7.30 12.96
CA SER A 401 -6.69 -7.69 12.70
C SER A 401 -6.80 -9.17 12.31
N ARG A 402 -6.02 -9.63 11.33
CA ARG A 402 -5.94 -11.04 10.90
C ARG A 402 -5.54 -11.97 12.04
N ARG A 403 -4.56 -11.56 12.85
CA ARG A 403 -4.13 -12.33 14.02
C ARG A 403 -5.29 -12.61 14.98
N TYR A 404 -6.01 -11.57 15.38
CA TYR A 404 -7.11 -11.70 16.33
C TYR A 404 -8.32 -12.43 15.72
N VAL A 405 -8.58 -12.24 14.42
CA VAL A 405 -9.54 -13.06 13.67
C VAL A 405 -9.16 -14.55 13.68
N LYS A 406 -7.88 -14.89 13.45
CA LYS A 406 -7.37 -16.27 13.48
C LYS A 406 -7.50 -16.91 14.87
N ILE A 407 -7.35 -16.13 15.94
CA ILE A 407 -7.57 -16.60 17.31
C ILE A 407 -9.06 -16.83 17.57
N ALA A 408 -9.91 -15.88 17.15
CA ALA A 408 -11.35 -15.92 17.35
C ALA A 408 -12.05 -17.01 16.52
N SER A 409 -11.55 -17.33 15.33
CA SER A 409 -12.12 -18.36 14.44
C SER A 409 -12.06 -19.78 15.01
N ARG A 410 -11.29 -20.00 16.09
CA ARG A 410 -11.21 -21.26 16.83
C ARG A 410 -12.25 -21.37 17.97
N SER A 411 -13.12 -20.37 18.13
CA SER A 411 -14.19 -20.34 19.14
C SER A 411 -15.13 -21.52 19.03
N ASN A 412 -15.67 -21.99 20.17
CA ASN A 412 -16.78 -22.93 20.18
C ASN A 412 -18.16 -22.26 20.03
N ARG A 413 -18.23 -20.92 20.02
CA ARG A 413 -19.45 -20.13 19.85
C ARG A 413 -19.63 -19.74 18.38
N ALA A 414 -20.72 -20.21 17.76
CA ALA A 414 -21.02 -19.94 16.35
C ALA A 414 -20.98 -18.44 16.01
N ALA A 415 -21.58 -17.59 16.84
CA ALA A 415 -21.61 -16.14 16.64
C ALA A 415 -20.20 -15.51 16.52
N VAL A 416 -19.24 -15.94 17.35
CA VAL A 416 -17.86 -15.43 17.31
C VAL A 416 -17.15 -15.88 16.04
N VAL A 417 -17.32 -17.15 15.64
CA VAL A 417 -16.74 -17.71 14.42
C VAL A 417 -17.26 -16.98 13.18
N ILE A 418 -18.57 -16.71 13.10
CA ILE A 418 -19.17 -16.00 11.96
C ILE A 418 -18.74 -14.53 11.92
N ARG A 419 -18.65 -13.84 13.06
CA ARG A 419 -18.12 -12.46 13.10
C ARG A 419 -16.66 -12.41 12.65
N ALA A 420 -15.83 -13.36 13.08
CA ALA A 420 -14.45 -13.47 12.64
C ALA A 420 -14.35 -13.71 11.12
N ARG A 421 -15.18 -14.63 10.57
CA ARG A 421 -15.27 -14.91 9.13
C ARG A 421 -15.72 -13.68 8.32
N THR A 422 -16.70 -12.92 8.84
CA THR A 422 -17.18 -11.68 8.21
C THR A 422 -16.05 -10.65 8.10
N LEU A 423 -15.27 -10.48 9.17
CA LEU A 423 -14.14 -9.56 9.17
C LEU A 423 -12.99 -10.03 8.28
N GLU A 424 -12.74 -11.34 8.20
CA GLU A 424 -11.77 -11.92 7.25
C GLU A 424 -12.12 -11.57 5.80
N VAL A 425 -13.39 -11.81 5.41
CA VAL A 425 -13.90 -11.45 4.08
C VAL A 425 -13.71 -9.96 3.80
N ARG A 426 -14.08 -9.10 4.76
CA ARG A 426 -13.92 -7.65 4.63
C ARG A 426 -12.45 -7.24 4.47
N ASN A 427 -11.56 -7.80 5.27
CA ASN A 427 -10.12 -7.50 5.21
C ASN A 427 -9.54 -7.88 3.84
N VAL A 428 -9.81 -9.09 3.35
CA VAL A 428 -9.36 -9.55 2.03
C VAL A 428 -9.95 -8.66 0.93
N PHE A 429 -11.24 -8.34 1.01
CA PHE A 429 -11.89 -7.49 0.01
C PHE A 429 -11.29 -6.08 -0.07
N LEU A 430 -10.99 -5.44 1.06
CA LEU A 430 -10.38 -4.11 1.10
C LEU A 430 -8.96 -4.09 0.51
N GLU A 431 -8.22 -5.19 0.64
CA GLU A 431 -6.85 -5.33 0.15
C GLU A 431 -6.79 -5.71 -1.33
N THR A 432 -7.60 -6.68 -1.76
CA THR A 432 -7.46 -7.29 -3.08
C THR A 432 -8.68 -7.17 -3.98
N GLN A 433 -9.87 -6.85 -3.45
CA GLN A 433 -11.16 -6.95 -4.15
C GLN A 433 -11.54 -8.39 -4.58
N THR A 434 -10.94 -9.41 -3.97
CA THR A 434 -11.24 -10.82 -4.27
C THR A 434 -12.47 -11.31 -3.51
N LEU A 435 -13.42 -11.92 -4.22
CA LEU A 435 -14.56 -12.64 -3.64
C LEU A 435 -14.66 -14.04 -4.25
N PRO A 436 -14.11 -15.08 -3.60
CA PRO A 436 -14.26 -16.46 -4.07
C PRO A 436 -15.73 -16.91 -4.04
N SER A 437 -16.19 -17.62 -5.06
CA SER A 437 -17.58 -18.12 -5.13
C SER A 437 -17.94 -19.07 -3.98
N SER A 438 -16.95 -19.71 -3.34
CA SER A 438 -17.16 -20.54 -2.16
C SER A 438 -17.75 -19.77 -0.98
N LEU A 439 -17.55 -18.44 -0.90
CA LEU A 439 -18.08 -17.60 0.18
C LEU A 439 -19.62 -17.58 0.22
N PHE A 440 -20.28 -17.76 -0.92
CA PHE A 440 -21.74 -17.81 -1.02
C PHE A 440 -22.38 -18.98 -0.26
N THR A 441 -21.60 -20.01 0.04
CA THR A 441 -22.03 -21.21 0.79
C THR A 441 -21.19 -21.41 2.04
N SER A 442 -20.57 -20.33 2.53
CA SER A 442 -19.56 -20.43 3.59
C SER A 442 -20.14 -20.66 4.99
N TRP A 443 -21.45 -20.70 5.16
CA TRP A 443 -22.09 -20.98 6.45
C TRP A 443 -22.93 -22.26 6.41
N SER A 444 -22.95 -22.98 7.51
CA SER A 444 -23.72 -24.23 7.69
C SER A 444 -25.12 -23.97 8.22
N ARG A 445 -26.02 -24.94 8.05
CA ARG A 445 -27.36 -24.90 8.67
C ARG A 445 -27.30 -24.73 10.19
N TYR A 446 -26.36 -25.40 10.84
CA TYR A 446 -26.14 -25.26 12.29
C TYR A 446 -25.75 -23.83 12.66
N GLU A 447 -24.85 -23.19 11.92
CA GLU A 447 -24.48 -21.79 12.16
C GLU A 447 -25.67 -20.84 11.96
N SER A 448 -26.51 -21.07 10.94
CA SER A 448 -27.73 -20.30 10.71
C SER A 448 -28.75 -20.43 11.86
N GLU A 449 -28.86 -21.61 12.47
CA GLU A 449 -29.76 -21.85 13.60
C GLU A 449 -29.22 -21.26 14.92
N GLN A 450 -27.89 -21.30 15.14
CA GLN A 450 -27.27 -20.83 16.38
C GLN A 450 -26.92 -19.35 16.41
N ALA A 451 -26.69 -18.73 15.25
CA ALA A 451 -26.28 -17.33 15.14
C ALA A 451 -26.90 -16.64 13.90
N PRO A 452 -28.25 -16.59 13.81
CA PRO A 452 -28.95 -16.07 12.62
C PRO A 452 -28.59 -14.62 12.29
N ALA A 453 -28.47 -13.74 13.30
CA ALA A 453 -28.12 -12.34 13.09
C ALA A 453 -26.70 -12.16 12.53
N GLU A 454 -25.72 -12.93 13.03
CA GLU A 454 -24.35 -12.90 12.53
C GLU A 454 -24.23 -13.46 11.11
N VAL A 455 -24.99 -14.52 10.78
CA VAL A 455 -25.05 -15.05 9.41
C VAL A 455 -25.68 -14.05 8.45
N ALA A 456 -26.77 -13.39 8.85
CA ALA A 456 -27.38 -12.32 8.05
C ALA A 456 -26.39 -11.16 7.82
N ARG A 457 -25.62 -10.78 8.84
CA ARG A 457 -24.56 -9.78 8.67
C ARG A 457 -23.49 -10.21 7.68
N LEU A 458 -23.05 -11.47 7.70
CA LEU A 458 -22.10 -12.00 6.71
C LEU A 458 -22.66 -11.89 5.30
N GLN A 459 -23.91 -12.28 5.11
CA GLN A 459 -24.63 -12.20 3.83
C GLN A 459 -24.74 -10.75 3.33
N LEU A 460 -25.13 -9.81 4.19
CA LEU A 460 -25.22 -8.39 3.86
C LEU A 460 -23.85 -7.77 3.56
N THR A 461 -22.80 -8.19 4.28
CA THR A 461 -21.42 -7.76 4.00
C THR A 461 -20.97 -8.23 2.63
N LEU A 462 -21.24 -9.50 2.29
CA LEU A 462 -20.97 -10.03 0.95
C LEU A 462 -21.79 -9.30 -0.11
N ALA A 463 -23.06 -8.99 0.15
CA ALA A 463 -23.92 -8.24 -0.77
C ALA A 463 -23.33 -6.85 -1.07
N LEU A 464 -22.86 -6.12 -0.06
CA LEU A 464 -22.15 -4.84 -0.26
C LEU A 464 -20.89 -5.02 -1.12
N CYS A 465 -20.09 -6.05 -0.86
CA CYS A 465 -18.90 -6.35 -1.67
C CYS A 465 -19.26 -6.67 -3.13
N HIS A 466 -20.36 -7.38 -3.38
CA HIS A 466 -20.87 -7.65 -4.73
C HIS A 466 -21.40 -6.38 -5.41
N CYS A 467 -22.12 -5.50 -4.69
CA CYS A 467 -22.55 -4.20 -5.21
C CYS A 467 -21.36 -3.35 -5.66
N GLU A 468 -20.30 -3.26 -4.84
CA GLU A 468 -19.06 -2.54 -5.17
C GLU A 468 -18.37 -3.10 -6.44
N ARG A 469 -18.53 -4.39 -6.72
CA ARG A 469 -18.01 -5.05 -7.94
C ARG A 469 -18.97 -5.01 -9.13
N GLY A 470 -20.17 -4.47 -8.97
CA GLY A 470 -21.21 -4.45 -10.01
C GLY A 470 -21.94 -5.78 -10.21
N GLU A 471 -21.83 -6.72 -9.26
CA GLU A 471 -22.40 -8.07 -9.33
C GLU A 471 -23.80 -8.10 -8.69
N PHE A 472 -24.71 -7.27 -9.20
CA PHE A 472 -25.98 -6.94 -8.54
C PHE A 472 -26.94 -8.12 -8.35
N VAL A 473 -26.95 -9.08 -9.28
CA VAL A 473 -27.77 -10.31 -9.14
C VAL A 473 -27.35 -11.07 -7.88
N ARG A 474 -26.04 -11.23 -7.65
CA ARG A 474 -25.52 -11.90 -6.44
C ARG A 474 -25.83 -11.12 -5.18
N ALA A 475 -25.70 -9.79 -5.23
CA ALA A 475 -26.06 -8.94 -4.10
C ALA A 475 -27.55 -9.06 -3.74
N GLN A 476 -28.43 -9.12 -4.75
CA GLN A 476 -29.87 -9.30 -4.54
C GLN A 476 -30.23 -10.67 -3.94
N GLU A 477 -29.59 -11.75 -4.42
CA GLU A 477 -29.74 -13.10 -3.82
C GLU A 477 -29.35 -13.10 -2.34
N LEU A 478 -28.20 -12.51 -2.00
CA LEU A 478 -27.72 -12.43 -0.62
C LEU A 478 -28.58 -11.55 0.27
N LEU A 479 -29.11 -10.44 -0.26
CA LEU A 479 -30.07 -9.60 0.45
C LEU A 479 -31.33 -10.39 0.81
N ALA A 480 -31.91 -11.11 -0.15
CA ALA A 480 -33.10 -11.93 0.08
C ALA A 480 -32.86 -13.04 1.11
N LEU A 481 -31.67 -13.65 1.11
CA LEU A 481 -31.28 -14.64 2.12
C LEU A 481 -31.16 -14.03 3.52
N ALA A 482 -30.59 -12.82 3.62
CA ALA A 482 -30.46 -12.14 4.91
C ALA A 482 -31.82 -11.74 5.48
N GLU A 483 -32.71 -11.20 4.64
CA GLU A 483 -34.06 -10.76 5.03
C GLU A 483 -34.94 -11.91 5.56
N ALA A 484 -34.62 -13.16 5.26
CA ALA A 484 -35.30 -14.31 5.86
C ALA A 484 -35.06 -14.46 7.37
N ALA A 485 -34.10 -13.71 7.95
CA ALA A 485 -33.79 -13.67 9.38
C ALA A 485 -34.12 -12.31 10.01
N ASP A 486 -35.02 -11.53 9.42
CA ASP A 486 -35.37 -10.16 9.84
C ASP A 486 -35.79 -10.03 11.31
N GLU A 487 -36.48 -11.03 11.85
CA GLU A 487 -36.90 -11.09 13.26
C GLU A 487 -35.71 -11.06 14.25
N HIS A 488 -34.50 -11.39 13.78
CA HIS A 488 -33.27 -11.38 14.58
C HIS A 488 -32.40 -10.14 14.36
N PHE A 489 -32.84 -9.18 13.54
CA PHE A 489 -32.03 -8.01 13.22
C PHE A 489 -31.92 -7.04 14.40
N ARG A 490 -30.70 -6.50 14.58
CA ARG A 490 -30.46 -5.31 15.38
C ARG A 490 -30.40 -4.10 14.44
N ASP A 491 -30.40 -2.88 14.99
CA ASP A 491 -30.26 -1.63 14.22
C ASP A 491 -29.10 -1.67 13.22
N SER A 492 -28.05 -2.39 13.61
CA SER A 492 -26.88 -2.64 12.80
C SER A 492 -27.09 -3.42 11.51
N GLU A 493 -27.94 -4.45 11.54
CA GLU A 493 -28.31 -5.25 10.38
C GLU A 493 -29.33 -4.49 9.54
N ILE A 494 -30.24 -3.74 10.16
CA ILE A 494 -31.22 -2.88 9.47
C ILE A 494 -30.51 -1.83 8.60
N GLN A 495 -29.51 -1.13 9.14
CA GLN A 495 -28.73 -0.17 8.35
C GLN A 495 -27.94 -0.83 7.20
N LEU A 496 -27.49 -2.08 7.37
CA LEU A 496 -26.81 -2.81 6.29
C LEU A 496 -27.78 -3.22 5.17
N VAL A 497 -28.99 -3.68 5.53
CA VAL A 497 -30.09 -3.93 4.56
C VAL A 497 -30.40 -2.67 3.76
N GLN A 498 -30.56 -1.54 4.44
CA GLN A 498 -30.82 -0.26 3.78
C GLN A 498 -29.66 0.14 2.85
N ALA A 499 -28.42 -0.01 3.30
CA ALA A 499 -27.24 0.26 2.47
C ALA A 499 -27.22 -0.58 1.18
N VAL A 500 -27.46 -1.89 1.28
CA VAL A 500 -27.52 -2.77 0.10
C VAL A 500 -28.67 -2.37 -0.84
N ARG A 501 -29.87 -2.09 -0.29
CA ARG A 501 -31.04 -1.65 -1.08
C ARG A 501 -30.77 -0.35 -1.82
N ILE A 502 -30.16 0.64 -1.18
CA ILE A 502 -29.77 1.91 -1.81
C ILE A 502 -28.89 1.64 -3.04
N LEU A 503 -27.85 0.82 -2.89
CA LEU A 503 -26.93 0.54 -4.00
C LEU A 503 -27.61 -0.22 -5.14
N LEU A 504 -28.49 -1.18 -4.84
CA LEU A 504 -29.26 -1.90 -5.85
C LEU A 504 -30.23 -0.98 -6.61
N ASP A 505 -31.01 -0.19 -5.88
CA ASP A 505 -32.02 0.72 -6.45
C ASP A 505 -31.39 1.82 -7.30
N SER A 506 -30.35 2.48 -6.79
CA SER A 506 -29.67 3.57 -7.51
C SER A 506 -28.95 3.08 -8.77
N ASN A 507 -28.47 1.84 -8.78
CA ASN A 507 -27.92 1.23 -10.00
C ASN A 507 -28.99 0.94 -11.07
N CYS A 508 -30.27 0.92 -10.68
CA CYS A 508 -31.41 0.87 -11.59
C CYS A 508 -32.04 2.25 -11.82
N GLY A 509 -31.37 3.34 -11.43
CA GLY A 509 -31.85 4.71 -11.62
C GLY A 509 -32.95 5.15 -10.65
N LYS A 510 -33.22 4.39 -9.58
CA LYS A 510 -34.21 4.74 -8.55
C LYS A 510 -33.53 5.49 -7.40
N ASP A 511 -34.06 6.65 -7.03
CA ASP A 511 -33.48 7.56 -6.04
C ASP A 511 -34.17 7.52 -4.67
N GLY A 512 -35.39 7.00 -4.59
CA GLY A 512 -36.22 7.04 -3.38
C GLY A 512 -35.55 6.49 -2.12
N SER A 513 -34.83 5.36 -2.22
CA SER A 513 -34.12 4.78 -1.09
C SER A 513 -32.91 5.62 -0.66
N ALA A 514 -32.17 6.20 -1.61
CA ALA A 514 -31.05 7.10 -1.33
C ALA A 514 -31.52 8.41 -0.66
N LEU A 515 -32.62 9.00 -1.13
CA LEU A 515 -33.22 10.20 -0.55
C LEU A 515 -33.80 9.94 0.85
N ALA A 516 -34.46 8.80 1.06
CA ALA A 516 -34.93 8.40 2.38
C ALA A 516 -33.75 8.20 3.35
N GLY A 517 -32.66 7.57 2.87
CA GLY A 517 -31.42 7.44 3.64
C GLY A 517 -30.84 8.80 4.02
N PHE A 518 -30.78 9.74 3.06
CA PHE A 518 -30.33 11.11 3.33
C PHE A 518 -31.15 11.82 4.41
N ALA A 519 -32.48 11.75 4.33
CA ALA A 519 -33.37 12.32 5.35
C ALA A 519 -33.11 11.68 6.73
N SER A 520 -32.95 10.36 6.78
CA SER A 520 -32.62 9.65 8.02
C SER A 520 -31.30 10.09 8.63
N LEU A 521 -30.27 10.36 7.81
CA LEU A 521 -28.97 10.87 8.28
C LEU A 521 -29.11 12.28 8.87
N GLN A 522 -29.95 13.13 8.29
CA GLN A 522 -30.17 14.49 8.81
C GLN A 522 -30.85 14.49 10.19
N GLU A 523 -31.75 13.53 10.43
CA GLU A 523 -32.47 13.38 11.70
C GLU A 523 -31.61 12.73 12.81
N HIS A 524 -30.70 11.81 12.46
CA HIS A 524 -29.99 10.96 13.41
C HIS A 524 -28.46 11.03 13.25
N GLN A 525 -27.88 12.22 13.41
CA GLN A 525 -26.46 12.48 13.12
C GLN A 525 -25.48 11.66 13.99
N ASP A 526 -25.85 11.33 15.23
CA ASP A 526 -24.92 10.70 16.20
C ASP A 526 -24.78 9.16 16.05
N ALA A 527 -25.60 8.50 15.22
CA ALA A 527 -25.68 7.03 15.14
C ALA A 527 -25.33 6.46 13.74
N ILE A 528 -24.56 7.20 12.95
CA ILE A 528 -24.33 6.88 11.54
C ILE A 528 -23.17 5.90 11.39
N ARG A 529 -23.47 4.73 10.81
CA ARG A 529 -22.41 3.81 10.36
C ARG A 529 -21.77 4.31 9.08
N PRO A 530 -20.42 4.27 8.98
CA PRO A 530 -19.73 4.72 7.77
C PRO A 530 -20.20 3.97 6.52
N SER A 531 -20.45 2.66 6.60
CA SER A 531 -20.94 1.86 5.47
C SER A 531 -22.30 2.32 4.96
N PHE A 532 -23.21 2.70 5.85
CA PHE A 532 -24.54 3.19 5.47
C PHE A 532 -24.45 4.56 4.82
N GLY A 533 -23.71 5.48 5.45
CA GLY A 533 -23.51 6.81 4.90
C GLY A 533 -22.80 6.81 3.53
N LEU A 534 -21.82 5.92 3.32
CA LEU A 534 -21.19 5.75 2.01
C LEU A 534 -22.17 5.26 0.95
N ALA A 535 -23.03 4.29 1.29
CA ALA A 535 -24.05 3.81 0.37
C ALA A 535 -25.04 4.91 -0.01
N VAL A 536 -25.47 5.74 0.95
CA VAL A 536 -26.30 6.94 0.69
C VAL A 536 -25.58 7.89 -0.27
N ALA A 537 -24.33 8.26 0.01
CA ALA A 537 -23.57 9.15 -0.86
C ALA A 537 -23.42 8.60 -2.29
N GLN A 538 -23.06 7.32 -2.43
CA GLN A 538 -22.94 6.67 -3.74
C GLN A 538 -24.28 6.62 -4.49
N GLY A 539 -25.37 6.30 -3.80
CA GLY A 539 -26.72 6.30 -4.37
C GLY A 539 -27.09 7.68 -4.91
N LEU A 540 -26.92 8.72 -4.09
CA LEU A 540 -27.17 10.11 -4.47
C LEU A 540 -26.28 10.56 -5.65
N VAL A 541 -25.01 10.12 -5.71
CA VAL A 541 -24.12 10.39 -6.86
C VAL A 541 -24.68 9.75 -8.14
N LEU A 542 -25.11 8.48 -8.08
CA LEU A 542 -25.63 7.74 -9.23
C LEU A 542 -26.99 8.24 -9.71
N THR A 543 -27.76 8.89 -8.84
CA THR A 543 -29.06 9.51 -9.18
C THR A 543 -28.99 11.04 -9.27
N GLU A 544 -27.77 11.60 -9.36
CA GLU A 544 -27.49 13.02 -9.61
C GLU A 544 -27.95 14.03 -8.53
N HIS A 545 -28.14 13.59 -7.29
CA HIS A 545 -28.39 14.45 -6.12
C HIS A 545 -27.05 14.93 -5.50
N TYR A 546 -26.23 15.63 -6.29
CA TYR A 546 -24.83 15.94 -5.96
C TYR A 546 -24.63 16.81 -4.72
N GLU A 547 -25.50 17.78 -4.47
CA GLU A 547 -25.40 18.64 -3.29
C GLU A 547 -25.63 17.84 -2.01
N ALA A 548 -26.66 16.99 -1.99
CA ALA A 548 -26.93 16.06 -0.90
C ALA A 548 -25.78 15.06 -0.72
N ALA A 549 -25.24 14.51 -1.82
CA ALA A 549 -24.09 13.62 -1.77
C ALA A 549 -22.86 14.30 -1.15
N SER A 550 -22.59 15.56 -1.51
CA SER A 550 -21.48 16.34 -0.93
C SER A 550 -21.65 16.49 0.58
N ALA A 551 -22.85 16.88 1.04
CA ALA A 551 -23.14 17.08 2.45
C ALA A 551 -22.96 15.78 3.27
N VAL A 552 -23.37 14.63 2.71
CA VAL A 552 -23.16 13.32 3.34
C VAL A 552 -21.68 12.98 3.45
N LEU A 553 -20.91 13.19 2.38
CA LEU A 553 -19.48 12.91 2.37
C LEU A 553 -18.70 13.84 3.32
N ASP A 554 -19.13 15.10 3.49
CA ASP A 554 -18.52 16.04 4.44
C ASP A 554 -18.74 15.53 5.87
N HIS A 555 -19.98 15.20 6.22
CA HIS A 555 -20.35 14.72 7.55
C HIS A 555 -19.65 13.41 7.95
N ILE A 556 -19.62 12.41 7.05
CA ILE A 556 -18.94 11.14 7.32
C ILE A 556 -17.42 11.33 7.34
N GLY A 557 -16.88 12.21 6.49
CA GLY A 557 -15.46 12.54 6.47
C GLY A 557 -14.96 13.07 7.81
N GLU A 558 -15.74 13.94 8.46
CA GLU A 558 -15.46 14.45 9.81
C GLU A 558 -15.54 13.33 10.86
N THR A 559 -16.62 12.55 10.83
CA THR A 559 -16.87 11.47 11.81
C THR A 559 -15.82 10.35 11.73
N CYS A 560 -15.33 10.06 10.52
CA CYS A 560 -14.37 9.00 10.25
C CYS A 560 -12.92 9.47 10.12
N ALA A 561 -12.62 10.74 10.46
CA ALA A 561 -11.31 11.35 10.21
C ALA A 561 -10.14 10.59 10.86
N ALA A 562 -10.38 9.91 11.99
CA ALA A 562 -9.40 9.08 12.68
C ALA A 562 -9.18 7.69 12.06
N THR A 563 -10.11 7.21 11.22
CA THR A 563 -10.09 5.86 10.64
C THR A 563 -9.60 5.89 9.18
N ARG A 564 -8.46 5.24 8.94
CA ARG A 564 -7.78 5.22 7.64
C ARG A 564 -8.64 4.61 6.52
N VAL A 565 -9.32 3.50 6.80
CA VAL A 565 -10.09 2.76 5.77
C VAL A 565 -11.29 3.56 5.31
N TRP A 566 -12.07 4.12 6.24
CA TRP A 566 -13.29 4.85 5.91
C TRP A 566 -12.98 6.19 5.27
N LYS A 567 -12.00 6.95 5.79
CA LYS A 567 -11.53 8.19 5.17
C LYS A 567 -11.15 7.97 3.70
N ARG A 568 -10.38 6.91 3.42
CA ARG A 568 -9.98 6.58 2.04
C ARG A 568 -11.17 6.28 1.13
N GLN A 569 -12.17 5.57 1.62
CA GLN A 569 -13.36 5.30 0.83
C GLN A 569 -14.19 6.57 0.59
N VAL A 570 -14.34 7.46 1.60
CA VAL A 570 -14.96 8.78 1.44
C VAL A 570 -14.24 9.57 0.35
N ASP A 571 -12.90 9.66 0.39
CA ASP A 571 -12.10 10.40 -0.58
C ASP A 571 -12.21 9.79 -2.00
N CYS A 572 -12.32 8.47 -2.14
CA CYS A 572 -12.57 7.82 -3.42
C CYS A 572 -13.95 8.18 -4.02
N VAL A 573 -15.00 8.24 -3.19
CA VAL A 573 -16.35 8.65 -3.64
C VAL A 573 -16.37 10.16 -3.90
N ARG A 574 -15.65 10.96 -3.12
CA ARG A 574 -15.46 12.40 -3.35
C ARG A 574 -14.83 12.66 -4.72
N ALA A 575 -13.76 11.94 -5.06
CA ALA A 575 -13.12 12.06 -6.36
C ALA A 575 -14.14 11.76 -7.49
N ASP A 576 -14.93 10.69 -7.38
CA ASP A 576 -15.98 10.35 -8.34
C ASP A 576 -17.05 11.46 -8.48
N LEU A 577 -17.48 12.05 -7.36
CA LEU A 577 -18.40 13.18 -7.34
C LEU A 577 -17.83 14.40 -8.08
N GLU A 578 -16.61 14.82 -7.77
CA GLU A 578 -15.98 15.97 -8.41
C GLU A 578 -15.74 15.73 -9.91
N MET A 579 -15.36 14.49 -10.29
CA MET A 579 -15.27 14.07 -11.69
C MET A 579 -16.62 14.21 -12.41
N ARG A 580 -17.72 13.79 -11.78
CA ARG A 580 -19.08 13.84 -12.36
C ARG A 580 -19.64 15.25 -12.47
N LEU A 581 -19.28 16.12 -11.54
CA LEU A 581 -19.58 17.56 -11.58
C LEU A 581 -18.75 18.30 -12.64
N GLY A 582 -17.70 17.67 -13.17
CA GLY A 582 -16.77 18.28 -14.12
C GLY A 582 -15.78 19.24 -13.46
N ARG A 583 -15.57 19.13 -12.14
CA ARG A 583 -14.65 19.92 -11.34
C ARG A 583 -13.27 19.26 -11.32
N VAL A 584 -12.58 19.29 -12.48
CA VAL A 584 -11.35 18.49 -12.69
C VAL A 584 -10.25 18.90 -11.71
N SER A 585 -10.05 20.19 -11.45
CA SER A 585 -9.04 20.65 -10.48
C SER A 585 -9.26 20.07 -9.08
N GLN A 586 -10.50 20.11 -8.58
CA GLN A 586 -10.85 19.54 -7.26
C GLN A 586 -10.68 18.02 -7.23
N ALA A 587 -11.09 17.33 -8.30
CA ALA A 587 -10.87 15.89 -8.42
C ALA A 587 -9.36 15.55 -8.38
N VAL A 588 -8.53 16.30 -9.10
CA VAL A 588 -7.07 16.11 -9.12
C VAL A 588 -6.46 16.30 -7.73
N GLU A 589 -6.87 17.33 -6.98
CA GLU A 589 -6.38 17.57 -5.62
C GLU A 589 -6.68 16.40 -4.67
N VAL A 590 -7.90 15.84 -4.74
CA VAL A 590 -8.29 14.67 -3.94
C VAL A 590 -7.49 13.44 -4.35
N ILE A 591 -7.30 13.22 -5.65
CA ILE A 591 -6.54 12.07 -6.19
C ILE A 591 -5.06 12.16 -5.81
N ASP A 592 -4.46 13.34 -5.85
CA ASP A 592 -3.07 13.55 -5.43
C ASP A 592 -2.87 13.26 -3.95
N ARG A 593 -3.81 13.67 -3.11
CA ARG A 593 -3.81 13.31 -1.69
C ARG A 593 -3.89 11.81 -1.49
N LEU A 594 -4.81 11.12 -2.19
CA LEU A 594 -4.96 9.66 -2.13
C LEU A 594 -3.66 8.93 -2.53
N ILE A 595 -2.98 9.38 -3.58
CA ILE A 595 -1.71 8.79 -4.04
C ILE A 595 -0.62 9.03 -2.99
N ALA A 596 -0.46 10.26 -2.51
CA ALA A 596 0.55 10.61 -1.52
C ALA A 596 0.37 9.83 -0.20
N GLU A 597 -0.87 9.67 0.26
CA GLU A 597 -1.20 8.86 1.42
C GLU A 597 -0.91 7.37 1.19
N SER A 598 -1.23 6.82 0.01
CA SER A 598 -0.91 5.43 -0.33
C SER A 598 0.60 5.16 -0.32
N GLU A 599 1.42 6.08 -0.85
CA GLU A 599 2.88 5.97 -0.81
C GLU A 599 3.45 6.16 0.61
N ALA A 600 2.86 7.04 1.42
CA ALA A 600 3.22 7.18 2.83
C ALA A 600 2.91 5.89 3.63
N ASP A 601 1.77 5.26 3.35
CA ASP A 601 1.37 4.00 3.97
C ASP A 601 2.31 2.85 3.61
N LYS A 602 2.71 2.74 2.33
CA LYS A 602 3.70 1.75 1.89
C LYS A 602 5.01 1.89 2.66
N ARG A 603 5.54 3.12 2.83
CA ARG A 603 6.76 3.35 3.62
C ARG A 603 6.63 2.97 5.09
N ARG A 604 5.42 3.09 5.66
CA ARG A 604 5.09 2.64 7.02
C ARG A 604 4.88 1.13 7.13
N GLY A 605 5.00 0.37 6.04
CA GLY A 605 4.74 -1.07 6.03
C GLY A 605 3.26 -1.43 6.20
N LEU A 606 2.34 -0.48 5.93
CA LEU A 606 0.91 -0.71 6.00
C LEU A 606 0.40 -1.26 4.67
N VAL A 607 -0.56 -2.20 4.73
CA VAL A 607 -1.17 -2.77 3.53
C VAL A 607 -1.95 -1.70 2.78
N ALA A 608 -1.86 -1.71 1.45
CA ALA A 608 -2.58 -0.81 0.58
C ALA A 608 -4.10 -1.10 0.63
N VAL A 609 -4.91 -0.05 0.77
CA VAL A 609 -6.37 -0.13 0.87
C VAL A 609 -6.97 0.48 -0.39
N ARG A 610 -7.94 -0.21 -1.03
CA ARG A 610 -8.63 0.27 -2.24
C ARG A 610 -7.69 0.71 -3.37
N GLN A 611 -6.55 0.03 -3.50
CA GLN A 611 -5.56 0.36 -4.51
C GLN A 611 -6.09 0.12 -5.94
N ASP A 612 -7.10 -0.72 -6.13
CA ASP A 612 -7.94 -0.79 -7.34
C ASP A 612 -8.48 0.57 -7.75
N ARG A 613 -9.14 1.28 -6.82
CA ARG A 613 -9.79 2.57 -7.09
C ARG A 613 -8.76 3.68 -7.24
N ILE A 614 -7.68 3.68 -6.44
CA ILE A 614 -6.60 4.66 -6.56
C ILE A 614 -5.93 4.58 -7.94
N LEU A 615 -5.67 3.37 -8.45
CA LEU A 615 -5.08 3.20 -9.79
C LEU A 615 -5.99 3.74 -10.89
N LEU A 616 -7.29 3.43 -10.83
CA LEU A 616 -8.25 3.94 -11.80
C LEU A 616 -8.34 5.48 -11.77
N LEU A 617 -8.43 6.06 -10.59
CA LEU A 617 -8.48 7.52 -10.41
C LEU A 617 -7.17 8.17 -10.89
N HIS A 618 -6.03 7.54 -10.63
CA HIS A 618 -4.73 8.02 -11.10
C HIS A 618 -4.64 7.96 -12.63
N ALA A 619 -5.10 6.88 -13.26
CA ALA A 619 -5.16 6.78 -14.72
C ALA A 619 -6.07 7.88 -15.30
N TRP A 620 -7.25 8.09 -14.75
CA TRP A 620 -8.16 9.17 -15.16
C TRP A 620 -7.48 10.55 -15.07
N LYS A 621 -6.80 10.83 -13.96
CA LYS A 621 -6.04 12.08 -13.77
C LYS A 621 -4.99 12.24 -14.88
N LEU A 622 -4.16 11.22 -15.10
CA LEU A 622 -3.06 11.30 -16.07
C LEU A 622 -3.60 11.51 -17.50
N LEU A 623 -4.66 10.80 -17.87
CA LEU A 623 -5.32 10.96 -19.17
C LEU A 623 -5.87 12.39 -19.32
N LEU A 624 -6.70 12.89 -18.39
CA LEU A 624 -7.27 14.23 -18.53
C LEU A 624 -6.25 15.38 -18.45
N THR A 625 -5.13 15.16 -17.75
CA THR A 625 -4.02 16.12 -17.70
C THR A 625 -3.04 15.95 -18.87
N GLY A 626 -3.36 15.10 -19.86
CA GLY A 626 -2.60 14.85 -21.08
C GLY A 626 -1.20 14.27 -20.86
N ARG A 627 -1.05 13.45 -19.82
CA ARG A 627 0.16 12.69 -19.47
C ARG A 627 -0.03 11.21 -19.83
N ALA A 628 -0.53 10.95 -21.03
CA ALA A 628 -0.89 9.60 -21.49
C ALA A 628 0.31 8.62 -21.52
N GLY A 629 1.52 9.12 -21.81
CA GLY A 629 2.75 8.32 -21.73
C GLY A 629 3.03 7.76 -20.32
N GLU A 630 2.63 8.48 -19.27
CA GLU A 630 2.75 8.03 -17.88
C GLU A 630 1.54 7.18 -17.45
N ALA A 631 0.37 7.41 -18.05
CA ALA A 631 -0.84 6.65 -17.77
C ALA A 631 -0.65 5.15 -18.05
N GLY A 632 0.06 4.79 -19.13
CA GLY A 632 0.21 3.40 -19.57
C GLY A 632 0.64 2.41 -18.49
N LEU A 633 1.59 2.79 -17.61
CA LEU A 633 2.04 1.93 -16.51
C LEU A 633 0.94 1.75 -15.43
N VAL A 634 0.21 2.82 -15.12
CA VAL A 634 -0.88 2.80 -14.13
C VAL A 634 -2.07 2.02 -14.66
N GLU A 635 -2.38 2.17 -15.94
CA GLU A 635 -3.44 1.45 -16.64
C GLU A 635 -3.14 -0.06 -16.70
N GLU A 636 -1.90 -0.44 -17.01
CA GLU A 636 -1.46 -1.83 -16.99
C GLU A 636 -1.62 -2.43 -15.58
N GLN A 637 -1.18 -1.73 -14.54
CA GLN A 637 -1.36 -2.17 -13.15
C GLN A 637 -2.84 -2.36 -12.79
N ALA A 638 -3.71 -1.43 -13.22
CA ALA A 638 -5.15 -1.54 -13.01
C ALA A 638 -5.74 -2.76 -13.74
N ALA A 639 -5.37 -2.96 -15.01
CA ALA A 639 -5.85 -4.07 -15.84
C ALA A 639 -5.40 -5.44 -15.31
N VAL A 640 -4.13 -5.57 -14.90
CA VAL A 640 -3.58 -6.78 -14.27
C VAL A 640 -4.34 -7.11 -13.00
N ARG A 641 -4.58 -6.11 -12.14
CA ARG A 641 -5.33 -6.31 -10.89
C ARG A 641 -6.77 -6.71 -11.15
N ALA A 642 -7.43 -6.05 -12.10
CA ALA A 642 -8.81 -6.36 -12.44
C ALA A 642 -8.95 -7.78 -12.98
N SER A 643 -8.01 -8.22 -13.83
CA SER A 643 -7.96 -9.58 -14.36
C SER A 643 -7.67 -10.61 -13.27
N ALA A 644 -6.69 -10.36 -12.40
CA ALA A 644 -6.33 -11.26 -11.30
C ALA A 644 -7.47 -11.47 -10.28
N THR A 645 -8.41 -10.52 -10.20
CA THR A 645 -9.53 -10.53 -9.26
C THR A 645 -10.88 -10.75 -9.95
N ASN A 646 -10.88 -11.02 -11.26
CA ASN A 646 -12.08 -11.08 -12.11
C ASN A 646 -13.02 -9.89 -11.90
N ASN A 647 -12.51 -8.68 -11.66
CA ASN A 647 -13.30 -7.49 -11.44
C ASN A 647 -13.64 -6.82 -12.78
N HIS A 648 -14.74 -7.25 -13.39
CA HIS A 648 -15.17 -6.76 -14.71
C HIS A 648 -15.57 -5.29 -14.69
N ARG A 649 -16.14 -4.82 -13.57
CA ARG A 649 -16.47 -3.41 -13.35
C ARG A 649 -15.24 -2.51 -13.46
N LEU A 650 -14.14 -2.89 -12.81
CA LEU A 650 -12.90 -2.11 -12.87
C LEU A 650 -12.35 -2.02 -14.29
N LEU A 651 -12.40 -3.11 -15.07
CA LEU A 651 -12.02 -3.11 -16.48
C LEU A 651 -12.94 -2.23 -17.34
N ALA A 652 -14.25 -2.26 -17.10
CA ALA A 652 -15.21 -1.44 -17.83
C ALA A 652 -14.94 0.07 -17.59
N GLU A 653 -14.73 0.47 -16.33
CA GLU A 653 -14.42 1.86 -15.98
C GLU A 653 -13.10 2.34 -16.60
N LEU A 654 -12.06 1.49 -16.61
CA LEU A 654 -10.79 1.81 -17.27
C LEU A 654 -10.97 2.02 -18.77
N ASN A 655 -11.70 1.12 -19.44
CA ASN A 655 -11.98 1.24 -20.88
C ASN A 655 -12.85 2.46 -21.21
N ALA A 656 -13.79 2.84 -20.35
CA ALA A 656 -14.55 4.07 -20.51
C ALA A 656 -13.65 5.31 -20.45
N ALA A 657 -12.73 5.37 -19.48
CA ALA A 657 -11.78 6.48 -19.34
C ALA A 657 -10.83 6.59 -20.55
N GLN A 658 -10.27 5.46 -21.00
CA GLN A 658 -9.41 5.38 -22.19
C GLN A 658 -10.13 5.81 -23.45
N GLY A 659 -11.30 5.23 -23.69
CA GLY A 659 -12.13 5.52 -24.86
C GLY A 659 -12.53 6.99 -24.93
N ARG A 660 -12.92 7.58 -23.79
CA ARG A 660 -13.22 9.01 -23.71
C ARG A 660 -12.00 9.86 -24.04
N TYR A 661 -10.84 9.58 -23.45
CA TYR A 661 -9.63 10.35 -23.71
C TYR A 661 -9.24 10.32 -25.20
N LEU A 662 -9.15 9.13 -25.79
CA LEU A 662 -8.82 8.92 -27.20
C LEU A 662 -9.77 9.67 -28.13
N LEU A 663 -11.07 9.67 -27.81
CA LEU A 663 -12.07 10.41 -28.58
C LEU A 663 -11.86 11.92 -28.50
N ARG A 664 -11.40 12.45 -27.36
CA ARG A 664 -11.11 13.89 -27.19
C ARG A 664 -9.77 14.32 -27.76
N THR A 665 -8.93 13.38 -28.18
CA THR A 665 -7.64 13.63 -28.85
C THR A 665 -7.67 13.22 -30.33
N ASP A 666 -8.85 13.22 -30.95
CA ASP A 666 -9.07 12.93 -32.38
C ASP A 666 -8.67 11.50 -32.84
N CYS A 667 -8.78 10.49 -31.96
CA CYS A 667 -8.51 9.07 -32.25
C CYS A 667 -9.81 8.20 -32.15
N PRO A 668 -10.82 8.41 -33.02
CA PRO A 668 -12.12 7.75 -32.89
C PRO A 668 -12.10 6.24 -33.17
N ALA A 669 -11.15 5.74 -33.97
CA ALA A 669 -11.07 4.31 -34.31
C ALA A 669 -10.55 3.50 -33.12
N GLU A 670 -9.53 4.00 -32.44
CA GLU A 670 -8.95 3.44 -31.22
C GLU A 670 -9.93 3.54 -30.06
N ALA A 671 -10.59 4.71 -29.91
CA ALA A 671 -11.63 4.93 -28.91
C ALA A 671 -12.76 3.89 -29.01
N LEU A 672 -13.18 3.54 -30.24
CA LEU A 672 -14.23 2.56 -30.47
C LEU A 672 -13.89 1.18 -29.88
N GLY A 673 -12.63 0.76 -29.94
CA GLY A 673 -12.18 -0.52 -29.38
C GLY A 673 -12.42 -0.60 -27.87
N HIS A 674 -11.97 0.43 -27.15
CA HIS A 674 -12.15 0.52 -25.70
C HIS A 674 -13.63 0.69 -25.31
N LEU A 675 -14.37 1.56 -25.99
CA LEU A 675 -15.78 1.82 -25.67
C LEU A 675 -16.67 0.59 -25.93
N ARG A 676 -16.39 -0.20 -26.98
CA ARG A 676 -17.07 -1.49 -27.18
C ARG A 676 -16.71 -2.52 -26.11
N ARG A 677 -15.46 -2.50 -25.62
CA ARG A 677 -15.07 -3.38 -24.50
C ARG A 677 -15.82 -3.00 -23.22
N CYS A 678 -15.97 -1.71 -22.95
CA CYS A 678 -16.82 -1.20 -21.86
C CYS A 678 -18.28 -1.67 -22.02
N GLU A 679 -18.85 -1.56 -23.23
CA GLU A 679 -20.22 -2.02 -23.54
C GLU A 679 -20.40 -3.52 -23.22
N GLN A 680 -19.46 -4.35 -23.66
CA GLN A 680 -19.50 -5.79 -23.42
C GLN A 680 -19.43 -6.15 -21.93
N LEU A 681 -18.56 -5.48 -21.18
CA LEU A 681 -18.36 -5.73 -19.76
C LEU A 681 -19.50 -5.18 -18.89
N SER A 682 -20.28 -4.23 -19.42
CA SER A 682 -21.39 -3.56 -18.74
C SER A 682 -22.75 -3.96 -19.30
N ALA A 683 -22.85 -5.11 -19.98
CA ALA A 683 -24.06 -5.50 -20.71
C ALA A 683 -25.31 -5.66 -19.82
N ASP A 684 -25.11 -6.01 -18.55
CA ASP A 684 -26.16 -6.19 -17.55
C ASP A 684 -26.53 -4.89 -16.81
N GLU A 685 -25.85 -3.78 -17.10
CA GLU A 685 -26.12 -2.49 -16.46
C GLU A 685 -27.27 -1.75 -17.15
N THR A 686 -28.25 -1.30 -16.36
CA THR A 686 -29.47 -0.63 -16.87
C THR A 686 -29.40 0.89 -16.78
N ASN A 687 -28.64 1.44 -15.84
CA ASN A 687 -28.53 2.89 -15.63
C ASN A 687 -27.31 3.45 -16.41
N PRO A 688 -27.52 4.24 -17.48
CA PRO A 688 -26.40 4.81 -18.28
C PRO A 688 -25.48 5.72 -17.46
N ASN A 689 -25.99 6.30 -16.38
CA ASN A 689 -25.24 7.20 -15.51
C ASN A 689 -24.11 6.47 -14.75
N VAL A 690 -24.12 5.15 -14.65
CA VAL A 690 -23.08 4.37 -13.96
C VAL A 690 -21.72 4.52 -14.64
N ARG A 691 -21.68 4.40 -15.97
CA ARG A 691 -20.43 4.39 -16.78
C ARG A 691 -20.25 5.60 -17.68
N ARG A 692 -21.35 6.23 -18.11
CA ARG A 692 -21.34 7.42 -18.98
C ARG A 692 -20.56 7.26 -20.30
N PHE A 693 -20.66 6.12 -20.98
CA PHE A 693 -19.84 5.82 -22.17
C PHE A 693 -20.62 5.84 -23.49
N GLU A 694 -21.94 5.68 -23.45
CA GLU A 694 -22.78 5.45 -24.63
C GLU A 694 -22.75 6.63 -25.61
N GLY A 695 -22.75 7.85 -25.09
CA GLY A 695 -22.60 9.06 -25.91
C GLY A 695 -21.26 9.13 -26.63
N ASP A 696 -20.17 8.78 -25.92
CA ASP A 696 -18.82 8.71 -26.50
C ASP A 696 -18.75 7.58 -27.55
N LEU A 697 -19.39 6.43 -27.31
CA LEU A 697 -19.44 5.32 -28.27
C LEU A 697 -20.19 5.70 -29.55
N ILE A 698 -21.31 6.41 -29.43
CA ILE A 698 -22.07 6.93 -30.57
C ILE A 698 -21.21 7.91 -31.37
N GLU A 699 -20.52 8.84 -30.70
CA GLU A 699 -19.66 9.82 -31.35
C GLU A 699 -18.47 9.15 -32.07
N ALA A 700 -17.82 8.16 -31.45
CA ALA A 700 -16.75 7.38 -32.09
C ALA A 700 -17.24 6.67 -33.37
N LEU A 701 -18.43 6.06 -33.34
CA LEU A 701 -19.04 5.42 -34.52
C LEU A 701 -19.35 6.42 -35.63
N VAL A 702 -19.84 7.61 -35.28
CA VAL A 702 -20.08 8.69 -36.25
C VAL A 702 -18.75 9.15 -36.88
N GLY A 703 -17.70 9.30 -36.07
CA GLY A 703 -16.37 9.71 -36.51
C GLY A 703 -15.73 8.75 -37.52
N ILE A 704 -15.99 7.44 -37.41
CA ILE A 704 -15.54 6.44 -38.39
C ILE A 704 -16.56 6.15 -39.50
N GLY A 705 -17.64 6.92 -39.61
CA GLY A 705 -18.65 6.80 -40.66
C GLY A 705 -19.69 5.68 -40.48
N ARG A 706 -19.74 5.00 -39.34
CA ARG A 706 -20.70 3.91 -39.03
C ARG A 706 -22.03 4.44 -38.49
N ARG A 707 -22.69 5.32 -39.25
CA ARG A 707 -23.91 6.05 -38.82
C ARG A 707 -25.13 5.16 -38.52
N GLU A 708 -25.30 4.05 -39.24
CA GLU A 708 -26.40 3.11 -39.00
C GLU A 708 -26.31 2.48 -37.60
N HIS A 709 -25.12 1.99 -37.24
CA HIS A 709 -24.86 1.44 -35.90
C HIS A 709 -25.03 2.50 -34.80
N ALA A 710 -24.55 3.72 -35.04
CA ALA A 710 -24.73 4.84 -34.12
C ALA A 710 -26.22 5.17 -33.90
N THR A 711 -27.06 5.06 -34.94
CA THR A 711 -28.51 5.28 -34.85
C THR A 711 -29.20 4.21 -34.00
N LEU A 712 -28.80 2.93 -34.15
CA LEU A 712 -29.30 1.84 -33.32
C LEU A 712 -28.94 2.03 -31.83
N LEU A 713 -27.69 2.43 -31.55
CA LEU A 713 -27.25 2.72 -30.18
C LEU A 713 -27.96 3.93 -29.58
N LEU A 714 -28.20 4.99 -30.36
CA LEU A 714 -29.00 6.13 -29.90
C LEU A 714 -30.42 5.70 -29.52
N GLN A 715 -31.04 4.80 -30.28
CA GLN A 715 -32.36 4.29 -29.93
C GLN A 715 -32.33 3.53 -28.60
N LYS A 716 -31.32 2.66 -28.40
CA LYS A 716 -31.10 1.97 -27.12
C LYS A 716 -30.90 2.95 -25.96
N LEU A 717 -30.09 4.00 -26.16
CA LEU A 717 -29.85 5.03 -25.15
C LEU A 717 -31.12 5.81 -24.79
N ARG A 718 -31.99 6.13 -25.77
CA ARG A 718 -33.31 6.75 -25.51
C ARG A 718 -34.21 5.85 -24.67
N ASP A 719 -34.21 4.56 -24.95
CA ASP A 719 -35.04 3.61 -24.21
C ASP A 719 -34.52 3.45 -22.77
N HIS A 720 -33.20 3.46 -22.58
CA HIS A 720 -32.61 3.56 -21.24
C HIS A 720 -32.91 4.89 -20.54
N ALA A 721 -32.88 6.03 -21.23
CA ALA A 721 -33.19 7.35 -20.67
C ALA A 721 -34.63 7.44 -20.14
N LYS A 722 -35.59 6.78 -20.82
CA LYS A 722 -36.97 6.67 -20.34
C LYS A 722 -37.09 5.80 -19.09
N ALA A 723 -36.29 4.73 -19.00
CA ALA A 723 -36.31 3.81 -17.87
C ALA A 723 -35.58 4.38 -16.65
N CYS A 724 -34.47 5.10 -16.87
CA CYS A 724 -33.62 5.71 -15.85
C CYS A 724 -33.40 7.20 -16.20
N PRO A 725 -34.32 8.11 -15.83
CA PRO A 725 -34.17 9.53 -16.11
C PRO A 725 -32.91 10.11 -15.45
N SER A 726 -32.12 10.88 -16.22
CA SER A 726 -30.88 11.53 -15.76
C SER A 726 -30.59 12.75 -16.63
N ARG A 727 -30.14 13.85 -15.99
CA ARG A 727 -29.79 15.09 -16.70
C ARG A 727 -28.59 14.86 -17.62
N TRP A 728 -27.62 14.04 -17.20
CA TRP A 728 -26.50 13.66 -18.04
C TRP A 728 -26.97 12.85 -19.26
N THR A 729 -27.85 11.85 -19.06
CA THR A 729 -28.34 11.01 -20.16
C THR A 729 -29.15 11.83 -21.17
N ASP A 730 -30.01 12.75 -20.72
CA ASP A 730 -30.76 13.65 -21.60
C ASP A 730 -29.85 14.51 -22.48
N LEU A 731 -28.78 15.05 -21.89
CA LEU A 731 -27.77 15.80 -22.62
C LEU A 731 -27.02 14.91 -23.62
N SER A 732 -26.66 13.69 -23.23
CA SER A 732 -26.00 12.73 -24.12
C SER A 732 -26.90 12.34 -25.30
N VAL A 733 -28.18 12.05 -25.07
CA VAL A 733 -29.17 11.76 -26.12
C VAL A 733 -29.29 12.94 -27.08
N SER A 734 -29.47 14.15 -26.54
CA SER A 734 -29.65 15.36 -27.36
C SER A 734 -28.41 15.67 -28.20
N ARG A 735 -27.20 15.46 -27.66
CA ARG A 735 -25.94 15.59 -28.39
C ARG A 735 -25.82 14.55 -29.49
N SER A 736 -26.13 13.28 -29.20
CA SER A 736 -26.12 12.19 -30.18
C SER A 736 -27.13 12.39 -31.31
N GLU A 737 -28.31 12.95 -31.03
CA GLU A 737 -29.29 13.36 -32.04
C GLU A 737 -28.74 14.42 -32.99
N ALA A 738 -28.10 15.45 -32.44
CA ALA A 738 -27.48 16.51 -33.22
C ALA A 738 -26.33 15.99 -34.10
N LEU A 739 -25.53 15.04 -33.60
CA LEU A 739 -24.45 14.39 -34.36
C LEU A 739 -24.95 13.60 -35.58
N LEU A 740 -26.08 12.92 -35.44
CA LEU A 740 -26.67 12.09 -36.49
C LEU A 740 -27.52 12.88 -37.50
N ALA A 741 -27.99 14.07 -37.13
CA ALA A 741 -28.74 14.95 -38.02
C ALA A 741 -27.91 15.49 -39.20
N ALA A 742 -28.61 15.89 -40.27
CA ALA A 742 -28.02 16.43 -41.50
C ALA A 742 -28.23 17.94 -41.62
N GLY A 743 -27.28 18.62 -42.28
CA GLY A 743 -27.39 20.02 -42.69
C GLY A 743 -27.68 20.99 -41.54
N GLU A 744 -28.55 21.96 -41.79
CA GLU A 744 -28.94 22.99 -40.82
C GLU A 744 -29.67 22.42 -39.60
N THR A 745 -30.39 21.30 -39.75
CA THR A 745 -31.07 20.64 -38.62
C THR A 745 -30.09 20.26 -37.52
N ALA A 746 -28.91 19.75 -37.87
CA ALA A 746 -27.86 19.45 -36.89
C ALA A 746 -27.40 20.71 -36.13
N THR A 747 -27.24 21.82 -36.85
CA THR A 747 -26.83 23.11 -36.29
C THR A 747 -27.85 23.64 -35.29
N ASP A 748 -29.13 23.56 -35.63
CA ASP A 748 -30.23 23.97 -34.76
C ASP A 748 -30.32 23.10 -33.51
N LEU A 749 -30.17 21.78 -33.66
CA LEU A 749 -30.19 20.84 -32.54
C LEU A 749 -29.02 21.12 -31.59
N PHE A 750 -27.78 21.24 -32.07
CA PHE A 750 -26.64 21.62 -31.22
C PHE A 750 -26.88 22.95 -30.51
N GLY A 751 -27.42 23.96 -31.20
CA GLY A 751 -27.78 25.23 -30.60
C GLY A 751 -28.83 25.11 -29.50
N ARG A 752 -29.80 24.19 -29.63
CA ARG A 752 -30.79 23.90 -28.57
C ARG A 752 -30.13 23.24 -27.36
N VAL A 753 -29.29 22.21 -27.56
CA VAL A 753 -28.58 21.52 -26.46
C VAL A 753 -27.80 22.52 -25.62
N LEU A 754 -27.02 23.40 -26.26
CA LEU A 754 -26.18 24.39 -25.58
C LEU A 754 -26.97 25.49 -24.86
N ARG A 755 -28.20 25.80 -25.30
CA ARG A 755 -29.10 26.74 -24.61
C ARG A 755 -29.82 26.10 -23.43
N GLN A 756 -30.10 24.80 -23.51
CA GLN A 756 -30.79 24.04 -22.46
C GLN A 756 -29.87 23.59 -21.33
N SER A 757 -28.57 23.40 -21.60
CA SER A 757 -27.57 23.11 -20.56
C SER A 757 -27.50 24.28 -19.56
N SER A 758 -27.70 24.01 -18.27
CA SER A 758 -27.54 25.02 -17.21
C SER A 758 -26.11 25.59 -17.21
N THR A 759 -25.94 26.83 -16.75
CA THR A 759 -24.64 27.51 -16.78
C THR A 759 -23.65 26.99 -15.74
N SER A 760 -24.12 26.34 -14.67
CA SER A 760 -23.28 25.93 -13.53
C SER A 760 -23.04 24.42 -13.41
N GLU A 761 -23.86 23.56 -14.03
CA GLU A 761 -23.71 22.10 -13.94
C GLU A 761 -23.20 21.51 -15.27
N PHE A 762 -22.37 20.48 -15.18
CA PHE A 762 -21.85 19.73 -16.33
C PHE A 762 -21.03 20.57 -17.34
N VAL A 763 -20.25 21.54 -16.86
CA VAL A 763 -19.39 22.41 -17.70
C VAL A 763 -18.49 21.58 -18.63
N PHE A 764 -17.96 20.45 -18.15
CA PHE A 764 -17.20 19.51 -18.97
C PHE A 764 -18.01 18.95 -20.14
N GLU A 765 -19.24 18.49 -19.91
CA GLU A 765 -20.09 17.95 -20.99
C GLU A 765 -20.55 19.02 -21.97
N LYS A 766 -20.67 20.27 -21.51
CA LYS A 766 -20.89 21.43 -22.39
C LYS A 766 -19.68 21.66 -23.30
N ALA A 767 -18.46 21.57 -22.77
CA ALA A 767 -17.23 21.64 -23.56
C ALA A 767 -17.17 20.51 -24.61
N VAL A 768 -17.53 19.28 -24.21
CA VAL A 768 -17.66 18.13 -25.13
C VAL A 768 -18.68 18.42 -26.24
N THR A 769 -19.83 19.01 -25.90
CA THR A 769 -20.88 19.35 -26.87
C THR A 769 -20.41 20.41 -27.87
N HIS A 770 -19.68 21.44 -27.42
CA HIS A 770 -19.05 22.42 -28.31
C HIS A 770 -18.00 21.79 -29.23
N ALA A 771 -17.18 20.85 -28.74
CA ALA A 771 -16.18 20.14 -29.54
C ALA A 771 -16.83 19.26 -30.62
N ALA A 772 -17.86 18.50 -30.26
CA ALA A 772 -18.67 17.71 -31.20
C ALA A 772 -19.33 18.59 -32.28
N PHE A 773 -19.86 19.76 -31.88
CA PHE A 773 -20.48 20.71 -32.81
C PHE A 773 -19.44 21.31 -33.78
N ALA A 774 -18.25 21.65 -33.29
CA ALA A 774 -17.15 22.11 -34.11
C ALA A 774 -16.72 21.08 -35.17
N SER A 775 -16.60 19.80 -34.77
CA SER A 775 -16.28 18.72 -35.69
C SER A 775 -17.34 18.60 -36.79
N ARG A 776 -18.63 18.59 -36.41
CA ARG A 776 -19.74 18.53 -37.37
C ARG A 776 -19.80 19.72 -38.34
N LEU A 777 -19.50 20.93 -37.86
CA LEU A 777 -19.43 22.12 -38.72
C LEU A 777 -18.27 22.06 -39.71
N THR A 778 -17.15 21.45 -39.31
CA THR A 778 -15.99 21.20 -40.18
C THR A 778 -16.37 20.23 -41.29
N ASP A 779 -17.05 19.12 -40.97
CA ASP A 779 -17.55 18.15 -41.97
C ASP A 779 -18.49 18.78 -43.00
N ASN A 780 -19.27 19.77 -42.58
CA ASN A 780 -20.22 20.50 -43.45
C ASN A 780 -19.59 21.73 -44.15
N GLY A 781 -18.26 21.94 -44.04
CA GLY A 781 -17.53 23.03 -44.71
C GLY A 781 -17.65 24.41 -44.06
N SER A 782 -18.26 24.53 -42.87
CA SER A 782 -18.50 25.80 -42.16
C SER A 782 -17.33 26.18 -41.22
N ASN A 783 -16.13 26.35 -41.78
CA ASN A 783 -14.87 26.48 -41.03
C ASN A 783 -14.83 27.64 -40.01
N LEU A 784 -15.42 28.79 -40.34
CA LEU A 784 -15.41 29.96 -39.43
C LEU A 784 -16.23 29.69 -38.17
N ARG A 785 -17.44 29.17 -38.33
CA ARG A 785 -18.32 28.77 -37.22
C ARG A 785 -17.71 27.61 -36.43
N ALA A 786 -17.07 26.65 -37.11
CA ALA A 786 -16.35 25.55 -36.45
C ALA A 786 -15.23 26.07 -35.53
N ARG A 787 -14.48 27.08 -35.97
CA ARG A 787 -13.43 27.72 -35.18
C ARG A 787 -13.98 28.39 -33.92
N GLU A 788 -15.10 29.10 -34.03
CA GLU A 788 -15.78 29.71 -32.87
C GLU A 788 -16.16 28.66 -31.83
N GLN A 789 -16.76 27.54 -32.28
CA GLN A 789 -17.14 26.44 -31.40
C GLN A 789 -15.91 25.75 -30.77
N ARG A 790 -14.79 25.58 -31.49
CA ARG A 790 -13.53 25.06 -30.92
C ARG A 790 -12.97 25.97 -29.83
N LEU A 791 -13.00 27.29 -30.05
CA LEU A 791 -12.52 28.26 -29.07
C LEU A 791 -13.39 28.26 -27.80
N ALA A 792 -14.72 28.12 -27.96
CA ALA A 792 -15.63 27.96 -26.84
C ALA A 792 -15.35 26.66 -26.05
N ALA A 793 -15.22 25.53 -26.75
CA ALA A 793 -14.84 24.25 -26.12
C ALA A 793 -13.50 24.36 -25.37
N ALA A 794 -12.48 24.95 -26.00
CA ALA A 794 -11.17 25.13 -25.37
C ALA A 794 -11.21 26.07 -24.14
N ALA A 795 -12.05 27.11 -24.17
CA ALA A 795 -12.23 27.98 -23.00
C ALA A 795 -12.84 27.20 -21.82
N LEU A 796 -13.90 26.43 -22.07
CA LEU A 796 -14.57 25.64 -21.04
C LEU A 796 -13.68 24.50 -20.51
N PHE A 797 -12.95 23.80 -21.38
CA PHE A 797 -11.99 22.78 -20.93
C PHE A 797 -10.90 23.38 -20.04
N ARG A 798 -10.44 24.60 -20.34
CA ARG A 798 -9.48 25.30 -19.50
C ARG A 798 -10.06 25.71 -18.15
N GLU A 799 -11.30 26.22 -18.15
CA GLU A 799 -12.02 26.60 -16.93
C GLU A 799 -12.14 25.44 -15.96
N VAL A 800 -12.47 24.25 -16.45
CA VAL A 800 -12.63 23.07 -15.59
C VAL A 800 -11.31 22.44 -15.13
N GLY A 801 -10.17 22.79 -15.75
CA GLY A 801 -8.84 22.24 -15.44
C GLY A 801 -8.27 21.24 -16.46
N ALA A 802 -8.96 20.98 -17.57
CA ALA A 802 -8.51 20.11 -18.67
C ALA A 802 -7.66 20.87 -19.71
N GLY A 803 -6.59 21.52 -19.25
CA GLY A 803 -5.77 22.43 -20.07
C GLY A 803 -5.18 21.81 -21.34
N ARG A 804 -4.76 20.53 -21.29
CA ARG A 804 -4.21 19.83 -22.47
C ARG A 804 -5.24 19.59 -23.57
N LEU A 805 -6.48 19.26 -23.21
CA LEU A 805 -7.58 19.15 -24.18
C LEU A 805 -7.89 20.52 -24.81
N ALA A 806 -7.84 21.59 -24.00
CA ALA A 806 -8.00 22.96 -24.50
C ALA A 806 -6.90 23.36 -25.48
N ASP A 807 -5.66 22.96 -25.22
CA ASP A 807 -4.52 23.27 -26.10
C ASP A 807 -4.59 22.46 -27.39
N HIS A 808 -4.94 21.17 -27.33
CA HIS A 808 -5.17 20.32 -28.51
C HIS A 808 -6.20 20.93 -29.47
N LEU A 809 -7.37 21.36 -28.96
CA LEU A 809 -8.40 22.01 -29.77
C LEU A 809 -7.97 23.34 -30.41
N ARG A 810 -6.98 24.03 -29.82
CA ARG A 810 -6.46 25.30 -30.33
C ARG A 810 -5.37 25.11 -31.37
N THR A 811 -4.45 24.18 -31.15
CA THR A 811 -3.24 24.01 -31.98
C THR A 811 -3.42 22.96 -33.07
N GLY A 812 -4.36 22.03 -32.92
CA GLY A 812 -4.54 20.88 -33.81
C GLY A 812 -3.34 19.92 -33.81
N GLN A 813 -2.45 20.01 -32.81
CA GLN A 813 -1.33 19.09 -32.67
C GLN A 813 -1.83 17.76 -32.09
N ILE A 814 -1.43 16.65 -32.73
CA ILE A 814 -1.68 15.29 -32.25
C ILE A 814 -1.04 15.15 -30.84
N VAL A 815 -1.84 14.76 -29.86
CA VAL A 815 -1.38 14.47 -28.50
C VAL A 815 -0.79 13.06 -28.48
N GLU A 816 0.22 12.81 -27.64
CA GLU A 816 0.76 11.46 -27.41
C GLU A 816 -0.38 10.46 -27.22
N GLU A 817 -0.39 9.43 -28.07
CA GLU A 817 -1.29 8.29 -27.92
C GLU A 817 -1.03 7.64 -26.54
N PRO A 818 -2.07 7.32 -25.76
CA PRO A 818 -1.88 6.41 -24.65
C PRO A 818 -1.38 5.12 -25.26
N LYS A 819 -0.20 4.64 -24.82
CA LYS A 819 0.25 3.30 -25.21
C LYS A 819 -0.89 2.37 -24.83
N ALA A 820 -1.51 1.73 -25.82
CA ALA A 820 -2.47 0.66 -25.55
C ALA A 820 -1.80 -0.25 -24.51
N PRO A 821 -2.48 -0.67 -23.44
CA PRO A 821 -1.95 -1.73 -22.62
C PRO A 821 -1.75 -2.90 -23.58
N THR A 822 -0.50 -3.11 -23.98
CA THR A 822 -0.10 -4.27 -24.75
C THR A 822 -0.23 -5.40 -23.75
N MET A 823 -1.44 -5.95 -23.61
CA MET A 823 -1.58 -7.31 -23.14
C MET A 823 -0.58 -8.08 -24.00
N PRO A 824 0.42 -8.78 -23.41
CA PRO A 824 1.46 -9.39 -24.20
C PRO A 824 0.78 -10.24 -25.27
N GLU A 825 0.89 -9.80 -26.53
CA GLU A 825 0.48 -10.63 -27.66
C GLU A 825 1.20 -11.96 -27.43
N LEU A 826 0.48 -13.08 -27.44
CA LEU A 826 1.15 -14.38 -27.43
C LEU A 826 1.91 -14.48 -28.75
N PRO A 827 3.24 -14.25 -28.82
CA PRO A 827 3.94 -14.06 -30.10
C PRO A 827 4.10 -15.38 -30.86
N ARG A 828 3.54 -16.49 -30.32
CA ARG A 828 3.88 -17.87 -30.64
C ARG A 828 2.68 -18.82 -30.68
N LEU A 829 1.45 -18.32 -30.80
CA LEU A 829 0.27 -19.18 -30.95
C LEU A 829 0.37 -20.10 -32.18
N GLY A 830 1.03 -19.66 -33.24
CA GLY A 830 1.32 -20.48 -34.43
C GLY A 830 2.38 -21.57 -34.23
N GLU A 831 3.04 -21.64 -33.06
CA GLU A 831 4.00 -22.70 -32.71
C GLU A 831 3.36 -23.87 -31.96
N LEU A 832 2.08 -23.74 -31.61
CA LEU A 832 1.31 -24.82 -30.99
C LEU A 832 0.92 -25.87 -32.05
N SER A 833 1.03 -27.14 -31.70
CA SER A 833 0.46 -28.21 -32.52
C SER A 833 -1.07 -28.26 -32.39
N ASP A 834 -1.74 -28.89 -33.35
CA ASP A 834 -3.21 -29.09 -33.32
C ASP A 834 -3.68 -29.77 -32.01
N GLU A 835 -2.86 -30.66 -31.46
CA GLU A 835 -3.14 -31.34 -30.21
C GLU A 835 -2.97 -30.44 -28.98
N GLU A 836 -2.03 -29.51 -29.02
CA GLU A 836 -1.81 -28.50 -27.96
C GLU A 836 -2.91 -27.44 -27.99
N LEU A 837 -3.34 -27.01 -29.19
CA LEU A 837 -4.49 -26.12 -29.38
C LEU A 837 -5.77 -26.72 -28.79
N LYS A 838 -6.03 -28.01 -29.06
CA LYS A 838 -7.17 -28.74 -28.47
C LYS A 838 -7.16 -28.72 -26.94
N VAL A 839 -5.99 -28.88 -26.32
CA VAL A 839 -5.84 -28.83 -24.86
C VAL A 839 -6.07 -27.40 -24.35
N VAL A 840 -5.54 -26.40 -25.04
CA VAL A 840 -5.70 -24.97 -24.72
C VAL A 840 -7.18 -24.54 -24.78
N GLU A 841 -7.94 -25.00 -25.77
CA GLU A 841 -9.38 -24.75 -25.88
C GLU A 841 -10.16 -25.31 -24.68
N LEU A 842 -9.86 -26.55 -24.28
CA LEU A 842 -10.52 -27.18 -23.13
C LEU A 842 -10.11 -26.54 -21.80
N VAL A 843 -8.88 -26.01 -21.72
CA VAL A 843 -8.41 -25.21 -20.58
C VAL A 843 -9.16 -23.89 -20.49
N ARG A 844 -9.37 -23.21 -21.64
CA ARG A 844 -10.19 -21.99 -21.74
C ARG A 844 -11.63 -22.24 -21.30
N ALA A 845 -12.18 -23.41 -21.63
CA ALA A 845 -13.52 -23.83 -21.18
C ALA A 845 -13.59 -24.24 -19.69
N GLY A 846 -12.48 -24.17 -18.95
CA GLY A 846 -12.46 -24.40 -17.50
C GLY A 846 -12.28 -25.85 -17.06
N LEU A 847 -12.06 -26.79 -17.97
CA LEU A 847 -11.98 -28.23 -17.63
C LEU A 847 -10.68 -28.59 -16.90
N LYS A 848 -10.75 -29.36 -15.82
CA LYS A 848 -9.58 -29.89 -15.09
C LYS A 848 -8.80 -30.90 -15.94
N ASN A 849 -7.51 -31.11 -15.65
CA ASN A 849 -6.64 -32.01 -16.44
C ASN A 849 -7.21 -33.43 -16.59
N ARG A 850 -7.90 -33.95 -15.56
CA ARG A 850 -8.59 -35.23 -15.61
C ARG A 850 -9.74 -35.25 -16.62
N GLU A 851 -10.58 -34.21 -16.60
CA GLU A 851 -11.71 -34.04 -17.53
C GLU A 851 -11.21 -33.83 -18.96
N ILE A 852 -10.10 -33.11 -19.14
CA ILE A 852 -9.43 -32.97 -20.44
C ILE A 852 -8.94 -34.33 -20.93
N SER A 853 -8.29 -35.11 -20.06
CA SER A 853 -7.73 -36.42 -20.41
C SER A 853 -8.81 -37.41 -20.87
N GLU A 854 -9.97 -37.39 -20.20
CA GLU A 854 -11.14 -38.19 -20.57
C GLU A 854 -11.77 -37.72 -21.90
N ARG A 855 -11.80 -36.40 -22.14
CA ARG A 855 -12.46 -35.81 -23.31
C ARG A 855 -11.66 -35.94 -24.62
N ILE A 856 -10.33 -35.99 -24.54
CA ILE A 856 -9.47 -36.21 -25.72
C ILE A 856 -8.84 -37.61 -25.76
N PHE A 857 -9.29 -38.52 -24.88
CA PHE A 857 -8.87 -39.92 -24.81
C PHE A 857 -7.35 -40.12 -24.70
N VAL A 858 -6.70 -39.38 -23.81
CA VAL A 858 -5.25 -39.50 -23.51
C VAL A 858 -5.02 -39.68 -22.01
N SER A 859 -3.81 -40.08 -21.61
CA SER A 859 -3.46 -40.17 -20.18
C SER A 859 -3.39 -38.79 -19.51
N LEU A 860 -3.65 -38.71 -18.21
CA LEU A 860 -3.48 -37.48 -17.41
C LEU A 860 -2.07 -36.88 -17.58
N ARG A 861 -1.05 -37.74 -17.56
CA ARG A 861 0.36 -37.36 -17.75
C ARG A 861 0.61 -36.73 -19.12
N THR A 862 -0.10 -37.17 -20.16
CA THR A 862 -0.02 -36.58 -21.51
C THR A 862 -0.58 -35.16 -21.53
N VAL A 863 -1.68 -34.90 -20.82
CA VAL A 863 -2.26 -33.55 -20.69
C VAL A 863 -1.30 -32.62 -19.95
N GLU A 864 -0.68 -33.08 -18.86
CA GLU A 864 0.30 -32.31 -18.08
C GLU A 864 1.56 -31.98 -18.89
N LEU A 865 2.10 -32.94 -19.64
CA LEU A 865 3.24 -32.72 -20.53
C LEU A 865 2.91 -31.74 -21.65
N ARG A 866 1.73 -31.86 -22.29
CA ARG A 866 1.27 -30.91 -23.31
C ARG A 866 1.06 -29.52 -22.74
N LEU A 867 0.49 -29.40 -21.55
CA LEU A 867 0.37 -28.10 -20.86
C LEU A 867 1.73 -27.50 -20.52
N THR A 868 2.69 -28.31 -20.08
CA THR A 868 4.07 -27.84 -19.80
C THR A 868 4.76 -27.36 -21.08
N ALA A 869 4.55 -28.04 -22.21
CA ALA A 869 5.03 -27.63 -23.52
C ALA A 869 4.36 -26.33 -23.98
N VAL A 870 3.05 -26.20 -23.82
CA VAL A 870 2.27 -24.98 -24.08
C VAL A 870 2.79 -23.82 -23.24
N TYR A 871 3.02 -24.03 -21.93
CA TYR A 871 3.55 -23.03 -21.02
C TYR A 871 4.90 -22.50 -21.46
N ARG A 872 5.79 -23.40 -21.86
CA ARG A 872 7.11 -23.05 -22.39
C ARG A 872 7.03 -22.33 -23.74
N LYS A 873 6.17 -22.79 -24.66
CA LYS A 873 6.01 -22.19 -26.01
C LYS A 873 5.39 -20.79 -25.94
N LEU A 874 4.43 -20.61 -25.04
CA LEU A 874 3.69 -19.36 -24.87
C LEU A 874 4.29 -18.42 -23.80
N ASP A 875 5.38 -18.84 -23.16
CA ASP A 875 6.04 -18.11 -22.08
C ASP A 875 5.06 -17.69 -20.96
N VAL A 876 4.30 -18.66 -20.46
CA VAL A 876 3.36 -18.50 -19.33
C VAL A 876 3.75 -19.45 -18.21
N GLY A 877 3.77 -18.96 -16.97
CA GLY A 877 4.19 -19.72 -15.79
C GLY A 877 3.07 -20.52 -15.12
N SER A 878 1.81 -20.32 -15.54
CA SER A 878 0.68 -21.02 -14.91
C SER A 878 -0.53 -21.18 -15.82
N ARG A 879 -1.42 -22.10 -15.40
CA ARG A 879 -2.73 -22.31 -16.02
C ARG A 879 -3.61 -21.05 -15.99
N THR A 880 -3.57 -20.32 -14.87
CA THR A 880 -4.34 -19.09 -14.70
C THR A 880 -3.81 -17.99 -15.61
N GLU A 881 -2.49 -17.88 -15.74
CA GLU A 881 -1.84 -16.97 -16.68
C GLU A 881 -2.14 -17.32 -18.14
N LEU A 882 -2.15 -18.61 -18.49
CA LEU A 882 -2.58 -19.09 -19.81
C LEU A 882 -4.02 -18.64 -20.12
N VAL A 883 -4.98 -18.88 -19.21
CA VAL A 883 -6.39 -18.48 -19.40
C VAL A 883 -6.54 -16.96 -19.46
N SER A 884 -5.83 -16.22 -18.61
CA SER A 884 -5.82 -14.75 -18.61
C SER A 884 -5.30 -14.17 -19.92
N ARG A 885 -4.23 -14.73 -20.50
CA ARG A 885 -3.68 -14.28 -21.79
C ARG A 885 -4.59 -14.66 -22.98
N LEU A 886 -5.30 -15.79 -22.90
CA LEU A 886 -6.24 -16.23 -23.94
C LEU A 886 -7.54 -15.41 -23.96
N ALA A 887 -8.02 -14.94 -22.81
CA ALA A 887 -9.24 -14.13 -22.70
C ALA A 887 -9.11 -12.71 -23.30
N GLY A 888 -7.88 -12.25 -23.55
CA GLY A 888 -7.57 -10.93 -24.09
C GLY A 888 -7.26 -10.88 -25.59
N ASN A 889 -7.27 -12.00 -26.33
CA ASN A 889 -6.85 -12.04 -27.73
C ASN A 889 -8.03 -12.21 -28.72
N PRO A 890 -8.38 -11.20 -29.54
CA PRO A 890 -9.51 -11.27 -30.47
C PRO A 890 -9.31 -12.26 -31.64
N ARG A 891 -8.07 -12.66 -31.98
CA ARG A 891 -7.82 -13.64 -33.06
C ARG A 891 -8.26 -15.07 -32.71
N LEU A 892 -8.43 -15.38 -31.42
CA LEU A 892 -8.92 -16.68 -30.93
C LEU A 892 -10.43 -16.71 -30.66
N ALA A 893 -11.15 -15.62 -30.94
CA ALA A 893 -12.60 -15.60 -30.94
C ALA A 893 -13.20 -16.12 -32.27
N ALA A 894 -12.37 -16.32 -33.30
CA ALA A 894 -12.76 -16.76 -34.64
C ALA A 894 -12.37 -18.23 -34.96
N VAL A 895 -11.80 -18.95 -33.99
CA VAL A 895 -11.62 -20.41 -33.99
C VAL A 895 -12.46 -20.97 -32.86
#